data_AF-A0A369KZG8-F1
#
_entry.id   AF-A0A369KZG8-F1
#
_cell.length_a   1.000
_cell.length_b   1.000
_cell.length_c   1.000
_cell.angle_alpha   90.00
_cell.angle_beta   90.00
_cell.angle_gamma   90.00
#
_symmetry.space_group_name_H-M   'P 1'
#
loop_
_entity.id
_entity.type
_entity.pdbx_description
1 polymer ?
#
loop_
_entity_poly.entity_id
_entity_poly.type
_entity_poly.pdbx_seq_one_letter_code
_entity_poly.pdbx_strand_id
1 'polypeptide(L)'
;MIKKTYFLFFSFFLLAINYLLLYRFLGDQLAWLSFPLTYLLLQWINLSVLKSYYVFKKFSPSRLNLNLKISKSSHDLKYYFNILKFKIYVLVFSFLGIIYFFMQQDFKDSYSLILHAIKFSKPVLHVEYPYFLGIPSDDFYFNSNTEVTVDTASYLELRIENFKKNDEWTIEFFDLSKNNINPKSLYYSTKLGNWSSSVDSLYHVLINDNLELAKNFEKLTNSNLESKHVKMELTNKNKKYSINIKINPLNNPLIKLEPVLSQRKDTDNIGKIDFLIEAVSQIPLSGVELSVRTKSGYNFKKIIAEFANSSEFRFKSDNVELITLGIPFLADDILYVKAVAKTVLNEHFGESQEISFPVQSPTDIIKDLIKNLTLAKQELNLLSSENSIAKQKSIVKLMEAAQQASRLSRSGVVRKNIIEAINYAEQIKFKKDQFFNGTQAKIQSTLNLLLRQKKSSETNNFFAKLLKLKNEIFTKSHEGQEFKELESDATELKELALQLKNQIKDDLQKSINSLSDQEEKSIKSLIKKDETTDKLQKTIKNLQQHKILDAQQSIQSALEHSTAYLANALQLLQQARQRAIMDARTKLQKSDQYLEETKSQLPSQKILSHLLNSKDLLKKIAPLGKEFNEALNEAQEHLKSTFVLAQQRKNFERLRETRMTQEAIEKALLSLQDEEENEKEMQKERDARTYRSAMDILAAQGTLDASWRKKILEEISKLKSQGETAESPMIRYLESRLR
;
A
#
# COMPACT_ATOMS: atom_id res chain seq x y z
N MET A 1 77.54 -52.37 -14.26
CA MET A 1 76.25 -51.95 -13.68
C MET A 1 75.83 -50.55 -14.11
N ILE A 2 76.66 -49.52 -13.91
CA ILE A 2 76.36 -48.09 -14.15
C ILE A 2 75.74 -47.78 -15.54
N LYS A 3 76.19 -48.45 -16.62
CA LYS A 3 75.64 -48.21 -17.98
C LYS A 3 74.24 -48.80 -18.21
N LYS A 4 73.87 -49.87 -17.49
CA LYS A 4 72.54 -50.49 -17.59
C LYS A 4 71.50 -49.68 -16.82
N THR A 5 71.88 -49.09 -15.68
CA THR A 5 71.01 -48.20 -14.91
C THR A 5 70.69 -46.91 -15.64
N TYR A 6 71.66 -46.25 -16.29
CA TYR A 6 71.35 -45.05 -17.10
C TYR A 6 70.41 -45.34 -18.28
N PHE A 7 70.57 -46.50 -18.95
CA PHE A 7 69.66 -46.87 -20.02
C PHE A 7 68.24 -47.16 -19.49
N LEU A 8 68.13 -47.75 -18.31
CA LEU A 8 66.85 -48.02 -17.66
C LEU A 8 66.15 -46.71 -17.26
N PHE A 9 66.87 -45.77 -16.63
CA PHE A 9 66.36 -44.43 -16.34
C PHE A 9 65.96 -43.66 -17.60
N PHE A 10 66.77 -43.71 -18.65
CA PHE A 10 66.44 -43.11 -19.94
C PHE A 10 65.16 -43.70 -20.53
N SER A 11 64.97 -45.02 -20.42
CA SER A 11 63.78 -45.71 -20.92
C SER A 11 62.51 -45.30 -20.17
N PHE A 12 62.58 -45.21 -18.83
CA PHE A 12 61.47 -44.72 -18.01
C PHE A 12 61.16 -43.24 -18.28
N PHE A 13 62.18 -42.41 -18.46
CA PHE A 13 62.00 -41.00 -18.77
C PHE A 13 61.32 -40.79 -20.13
N LEU A 14 61.73 -41.55 -21.14
CA LEU A 14 61.14 -41.54 -22.48
C LEU A 14 59.67 -41.99 -22.46
N LEU A 15 59.35 -43.01 -21.66
CA LEU A 15 57.99 -43.50 -21.44
C LEU A 15 57.10 -42.42 -20.81
N ALA A 16 57.58 -41.78 -19.75
CA ALA A 16 56.83 -40.75 -19.03
C ALA A 16 56.49 -39.55 -19.94
N ILE A 17 57.45 -39.12 -20.77
CA ILE A 17 57.23 -38.02 -21.72
C ILE A 17 56.19 -38.42 -22.78
N ASN A 18 56.33 -39.59 -23.41
CA ASN A 18 55.36 -40.04 -24.42
C ASN A 18 53.96 -40.24 -23.82
N TYR A 19 53.87 -40.70 -22.57
CA TYR A 19 52.60 -40.83 -21.86
C TYR A 19 51.93 -39.47 -21.69
N LEU A 20 52.65 -38.47 -21.15
CA LEU A 20 52.12 -37.11 -20.96
C LEU A 20 51.70 -36.47 -22.30
N LEU A 21 52.47 -36.68 -23.37
CA LEU A 21 52.13 -36.18 -24.70
C LEU A 21 50.84 -36.78 -25.23
N LEU A 22 50.71 -38.11 -25.18
CA LEU A 22 49.52 -38.80 -25.69
C LEU A 22 48.30 -38.54 -24.81
N TYR A 23 48.49 -38.41 -23.50
CA TYR A 23 47.45 -37.96 -22.58
C TYR A 23 46.89 -36.58 -22.97
N ARG A 24 47.77 -35.62 -23.28
CA ARG A 24 47.37 -34.25 -23.62
C ARG A 24 46.70 -34.14 -25.00
N PHE A 25 47.07 -34.95 -25.98
CA PHE A 25 46.52 -34.87 -27.36
C PHE A 25 45.38 -35.82 -27.66
N LEU A 26 45.44 -37.05 -27.15
CA LEU A 26 44.47 -38.11 -27.46
C LEU A 26 43.54 -38.41 -26.27
N GLY A 27 43.76 -37.75 -25.14
CA GLY A 27 43.01 -37.96 -23.91
C GLY A 27 43.38 -39.25 -23.17
N ASP A 28 42.78 -39.38 -22.00
CA ASP A 28 43.04 -40.39 -20.98
C ASP A 28 42.87 -41.82 -21.51
N GLN A 29 41.90 -42.02 -22.40
CA GLN A 29 41.53 -43.33 -22.95
C GLN A 29 42.55 -43.90 -23.95
N LEU A 30 43.37 -43.05 -24.57
CA LEU A 30 44.35 -43.44 -25.59
C LEU A 30 45.80 -43.25 -25.13
N ALA A 31 46.01 -42.69 -23.94
CA ALA A 31 47.33 -42.47 -23.35
C ALA A 31 48.16 -43.76 -23.21
N TRP A 32 47.52 -44.92 -23.08
CA TRP A 32 48.19 -46.23 -23.02
C TRP A 32 48.97 -46.59 -24.29
N LEU A 33 48.64 -46.00 -25.45
CA LEU A 33 49.41 -46.17 -26.70
C LEU A 33 50.86 -45.66 -26.58
N SER A 34 51.17 -44.88 -25.54
CA SER A 34 52.53 -44.45 -25.21
C SER A 34 53.47 -45.63 -24.96
N PHE A 35 52.99 -46.73 -24.38
CA PHE A 35 53.81 -47.90 -24.10
C PHE A 35 54.34 -48.58 -25.38
N PRO A 36 53.48 -49.01 -26.35
CA PRO A 36 53.97 -49.63 -27.58
C PRO A 36 54.78 -48.65 -28.45
N LEU A 37 54.42 -47.37 -28.50
CA LEU A 37 55.19 -46.36 -29.25
C LEU A 37 56.58 -46.12 -28.65
N THR A 38 56.68 -46.02 -27.33
CA THR A 38 57.97 -45.88 -26.62
C THR A 38 58.83 -47.12 -26.83
N TYR A 39 58.23 -48.32 -26.81
CA TYR A 39 58.95 -49.56 -27.07
C TYR A 39 59.51 -49.63 -28.49
N LEU A 40 58.70 -49.28 -29.51
CA LEU A 40 59.15 -49.20 -30.90
C LEU A 40 60.30 -48.19 -31.07
N LEU A 41 60.20 -47.03 -30.44
CA LEU A 41 61.26 -46.01 -30.46
C LEU A 41 62.56 -46.52 -29.80
N LEU A 42 62.46 -47.19 -28.65
CA LEU A 42 63.60 -47.79 -27.96
C LEU A 42 64.25 -48.91 -28.79
N GLN A 43 63.44 -49.75 -29.46
CA GLN A 43 63.96 -50.76 -30.38
C GLN A 43 64.69 -50.12 -31.57
N TRP A 44 64.12 -49.06 -32.14
CA TRP A 44 64.76 -48.32 -33.22
C TRP A 44 66.08 -47.69 -32.77
N ILE A 45 66.14 -47.07 -31.58
CA ILE A 45 67.38 -46.55 -31.00
C ILE A 45 68.40 -47.66 -30.78
N ASN A 46 67.97 -48.81 -30.27
CA ASN A 46 68.86 -49.94 -30.03
C ASN A 46 69.47 -50.47 -31.33
N LEU A 47 68.65 -50.68 -32.37
CA LEU A 47 69.10 -51.18 -33.67
C LEU A 47 69.94 -50.13 -34.43
N SER A 48 69.45 -48.91 -34.55
CA SER A 48 70.02 -47.87 -35.41
C SER A 48 71.22 -47.17 -34.81
N VAL A 49 71.24 -47.01 -33.48
CA VAL A 49 72.26 -46.20 -32.78
C VAL A 49 73.17 -47.08 -31.92
N LEU A 50 72.62 -47.86 -30.98
CA LEU A 50 73.45 -48.59 -30.01
C LEU A 50 74.22 -49.75 -30.64
N LYS A 51 73.57 -50.59 -31.44
CA LYS A 51 74.24 -51.69 -32.16
C LYS A 51 75.23 -51.16 -33.20
N SER A 52 74.85 -50.12 -33.95
CA SER A 52 75.76 -49.45 -34.90
C SER A 52 77.00 -48.92 -34.20
N TYR A 53 76.84 -48.22 -33.07
CA TYR A 53 77.97 -47.72 -32.27
C TYR A 53 78.82 -48.86 -31.70
N TYR A 54 78.20 -49.96 -31.26
CA TYR A 54 78.90 -51.14 -30.78
C TYR A 54 79.74 -51.82 -31.87
N VAL A 55 79.22 -51.91 -33.10
CA VAL A 55 79.95 -52.44 -34.26
C VAL A 55 81.18 -51.57 -34.56
N PHE A 56 81.01 -50.24 -34.61
CA PHE A 56 82.13 -49.30 -34.81
C PHE A 56 83.17 -49.36 -33.69
N LYS A 57 82.76 -49.67 -32.46
CA LYS A 57 83.65 -49.75 -31.31
C LYS A 57 84.40 -51.09 -31.22
N LYS A 58 83.75 -52.20 -31.60
CA LYS A 58 84.28 -53.56 -31.38
C LYS A 58 85.15 -54.06 -32.53
N PHE A 59 84.89 -53.63 -33.76
CA PHE A 59 85.68 -54.06 -34.91
C PHE A 59 86.74 -53.03 -35.28
N SER A 60 87.92 -53.48 -35.71
CA SER A 60 88.96 -52.58 -36.19
C SER A 60 88.53 -51.90 -37.50
N PRO A 61 88.99 -50.66 -37.76
CA PRO A 61 88.66 -49.93 -38.99
C PRO A 61 88.99 -50.71 -40.26
N SER A 62 90.10 -51.46 -40.26
CA SER A 62 90.55 -52.30 -41.37
C SER A 62 89.53 -53.40 -41.69
N ARG A 63 88.95 -54.04 -40.67
CA ARG A 63 87.95 -55.10 -40.81
C ARG A 63 86.60 -54.56 -41.28
N LEU A 64 86.20 -53.38 -40.81
CA LEU A 64 84.98 -52.72 -41.25
C LEU A 64 85.09 -52.25 -42.71
N ASN A 65 86.23 -51.70 -43.12
CA ASN A 65 86.49 -51.33 -44.53
C ASN A 65 86.48 -52.55 -45.46
N LEU A 66 87.03 -53.68 -45.01
CA LEU A 66 87.01 -54.92 -45.77
C LEU A 66 85.58 -55.46 -45.94
N ASN A 67 84.76 -55.41 -44.89
CA ASN A 67 83.35 -55.77 -44.97
C ASN A 67 82.55 -54.84 -45.91
N LEU A 68 82.82 -53.52 -45.88
CA LEU A 68 82.18 -52.55 -46.78
C LEU A 68 82.53 -52.81 -48.25
N LYS A 69 83.79 -53.17 -48.54
CA LYS A 69 84.25 -53.59 -49.88
C LYS A 69 83.56 -54.88 -50.34
N ILE A 70 83.43 -55.88 -49.46
CA ILE A 70 82.71 -57.13 -49.76
C ILE A 70 81.23 -56.85 -50.04
N SER A 71 80.59 -55.95 -49.29
CA SER A 71 79.19 -55.58 -49.51
C SER A 71 78.95 -54.64 -50.71
N LYS A 72 79.99 -54.30 -51.48
CA LYS A 72 79.92 -53.34 -52.60
C LYS A 72 79.30 -51.98 -52.21
N SER A 73 79.55 -51.47 -51.00
CA SER A 73 79.00 -50.17 -50.61
C SER A 73 79.78 -49.04 -51.29
N SER A 74 79.08 -48.04 -51.83
CA SER A 74 79.66 -46.89 -52.51
C SER A 74 80.30 -45.84 -51.59
N HIS A 75 80.20 -46.02 -50.26
CA HIS A 75 80.60 -45.00 -49.28
C HIS A 75 81.65 -45.50 -48.30
N ASP A 76 82.57 -44.61 -47.94
CA ASP A 76 83.62 -44.89 -46.97
C ASP A 76 83.10 -44.97 -45.53
N LEU A 77 83.84 -45.65 -44.67
CA LEU A 77 83.56 -45.78 -43.23
C LEU A 77 83.26 -44.44 -42.54
N LYS A 78 83.96 -43.36 -42.95
CA LYS A 78 83.80 -42.02 -42.40
C LYS A 78 82.40 -41.46 -42.65
N TYR A 79 81.78 -41.79 -43.78
CA TYR A 79 80.40 -41.40 -44.11
C TYR A 79 79.41 -42.03 -43.14
N TYR A 80 79.49 -43.34 -42.90
CA TYR A 80 78.58 -44.03 -41.98
C TYR A 80 78.76 -43.60 -40.52
N PHE A 81 79.99 -43.29 -40.11
CA PHE A 81 80.25 -42.74 -38.77
C PHE A 81 79.67 -41.33 -38.60
N ASN A 82 79.76 -40.48 -39.63
CA ASN A 82 79.13 -39.16 -39.63
C ASN A 82 77.60 -39.25 -39.61
N ILE A 83 77.00 -40.20 -40.34
CA ILE A 83 75.56 -40.47 -40.27
C ILE A 83 75.14 -40.91 -38.87
N LEU A 84 75.93 -41.76 -38.21
CA LEU A 84 75.63 -42.19 -36.84
C LEU A 84 75.64 -41.01 -35.86
N LYS A 85 76.65 -40.12 -35.97
CA LYS A 85 76.70 -38.88 -35.17
C LYS A 85 75.51 -37.97 -35.47
N PHE A 86 75.17 -37.78 -36.73
CA PHE A 86 74.01 -36.98 -37.13
C PHE A 86 72.70 -37.54 -36.55
N LYS A 87 72.48 -38.87 -36.62
CA LYS A 87 71.31 -39.53 -36.01
C LYS A 87 71.23 -39.30 -34.50
N ILE A 88 72.36 -39.32 -33.80
CA ILE A 88 72.41 -39.03 -32.36
C ILE A 88 72.05 -37.56 -32.09
N TYR A 89 72.60 -36.62 -32.85
CA TYR A 89 72.29 -35.19 -32.67
C TYR A 89 70.83 -34.88 -32.97
N VAL A 90 70.27 -35.42 -34.06
CA VAL A 90 68.84 -35.26 -34.39
C VAL A 90 67.96 -35.78 -33.27
N LEU A 91 68.30 -36.92 -32.66
CA LEU A 91 67.53 -37.48 -31.55
C LEU A 91 67.59 -36.62 -30.28
N VAL A 92 68.76 -36.07 -29.95
CA VAL A 92 68.90 -35.17 -28.80
C VAL A 92 68.14 -33.86 -29.03
N PHE A 93 68.25 -33.27 -30.22
CA PHE A 93 67.56 -32.02 -30.55
C PHE A 93 66.04 -32.19 -30.63
N SER A 94 65.53 -33.28 -31.20
CA SER A 94 64.09 -33.53 -31.23
C SER A 94 63.54 -33.69 -29.82
N PHE A 95 64.28 -34.35 -28.93
CA PHE A 95 63.86 -34.55 -27.54
C PHE A 95 63.84 -33.24 -26.74
N LEU A 96 64.87 -32.40 -26.89
CA LEU A 96 64.91 -31.06 -26.28
C LEU A 96 63.80 -30.16 -26.83
N GLY A 97 63.52 -30.21 -28.12
CA GLY A 97 62.45 -29.44 -28.76
C GLY A 97 61.06 -29.84 -28.25
N ILE A 98 60.79 -31.14 -28.09
CA ILE A 98 59.55 -31.66 -27.52
C ILE A 98 59.39 -31.20 -26.07
N ILE A 99 60.42 -31.36 -25.22
CA ILE A 99 60.36 -30.91 -23.81
C ILE A 99 60.09 -29.41 -23.73
N TYR A 100 60.83 -28.60 -24.50
CA TYR A 100 60.66 -27.15 -24.48
C TYR A 100 59.25 -26.74 -24.92
N PHE A 101 58.75 -27.25 -26.05
CA PHE A 101 57.45 -26.83 -26.59
C PHE A 101 56.29 -27.25 -25.69
N PHE A 102 56.33 -28.44 -25.09
CA PHE A 102 55.20 -28.98 -24.34
C PHE A 102 55.19 -28.61 -22.86
N MET A 103 56.36 -28.46 -22.23
CA MET A 103 56.43 -28.11 -20.81
C MET A 103 56.49 -26.60 -20.57
N GLN A 104 56.58 -25.75 -21.59
CA GLN A 104 56.74 -24.30 -21.40
C GLN A 104 55.55 -23.67 -20.64
N GLN A 105 54.33 -24.08 -20.98
CA GLN A 105 53.12 -23.59 -20.31
C GLN A 105 53.09 -24.06 -18.85
N ASP A 106 53.35 -25.35 -18.63
CA ASP A 106 53.31 -25.96 -17.30
C ASP A 106 54.43 -25.41 -16.39
N PHE A 107 55.60 -25.07 -16.96
CA PHE A 107 56.65 -24.32 -16.26
C PHE A 107 56.22 -22.90 -15.91
N LYS A 108 55.53 -22.19 -16.82
CA LYS A 108 55.01 -20.84 -16.54
C LYS A 108 53.94 -20.87 -15.45
N ASP A 109 53.06 -21.86 -15.47
CA ASP A 109 51.97 -22.02 -14.51
C ASP A 109 52.50 -22.46 -13.14
N SER A 110 53.46 -23.39 -13.11
CA SER A 110 54.15 -23.77 -11.87
C SER A 110 54.95 -22.60 -11.30
N TYR A 111 55.62 -21.83 -12.16
CA TYR A 111 56.36 -20.63 -11.75
C TYR A 111 55.43 -19.55 -11.20
N SER A 112 54.26 -19.33 -11.80
CA SER A 112 53.26 -18.37 -11.33
C SER A 112 52.64 -18.81 -9.99
N LEU A 113 52.33 -20.10 -9.82
CA LEU A 113 51.86 -20.69 -8.56
C LEU A 113 52.91 -20.56 -7.44
N ILE A 114 54.18 -20.84 -7.73
CA ILE A 114 55.29 -20.69 -6.77
C ILE A 114 55.47 -19.20 -6.41
N LEU A 115 55.38 -18.29 -7.38
CA LEU A 115 55.39 -16.85 -7.13
C LEU A 115 54.22 -16.41 -6.25
N HIS A 116 53.03 -16.97 -6.46
CA HIS A 116 51.84 -16.68 -5.67
C HIS A 116 51.99 -17.18 -4.23
N ALA A 117 52.56 -18.38 -4.05
CA ALA A 117 52.84 -18.97 -2.75
C ALA A 117 54.01 -18.29 -2.01
N ILE A 118 54.83 -17.46 -2.66
CA ILE A 118 55.91 -16.68 -2.03
C ILE A 118 55.48 -15.22 -1.76
N LYS A 119 54.38 -14.74 -2.37
CA LYS A 119 53.85 -13.38 -2.26
C LYS A 119 53.12 -13.03 -0.94
N PHE A 120 53.19 -13.84 0.12
CA PHE A 120 52.54 -13.65 1.44
C PHE A 120 52.97 -12.38 2.24
N SER A 121 53.51 -11.34 1.61
CA SER A 121 54.09 -10.18 2.31
C SER A 121 53.54 -8.81 1.89
N LYS A 122 52.58 -8.73 0.96
CA LYS A 122 52.02 -7.45 0.49
C LYS A 122 50.52 -7.37 0.78
N PRO A 123 50.02 -6.26 1.35
CA PRO A 123 48.60 -6.05 1.57
C PRO A 123 47.85 -6.00 0.23
N VAL A 124 46.63 -6.51 0.22
CA VAL A 124 45.72 -6.53 -0.93
C VAL A 124 44.39 -5.90 -0.50
N LEU A 125 43.82 -5.05 -1.35
CA LEU A 125 42.47 -4.52 -1.23
C LEU A 125 41.53 -5.44 -2.00
N HIS A 126 40.58 -6.01 -1.30
CA HIS A 126 39.52 -6.87 -1.81
C HIS A 126 38.21 -6.10 -1.83
N VAL A 127 37.53 -6.09 -2.97
CA VAL A 127 36.18 -5.50 -3.12
C VAL A 127 35.19 -6.65 -3.21
N GLU A 128 34.39 -6.87 -2.16
CA GLU A 128 33.41 -7.96 -2.10
C GLU A 128 32.07 -7.51 -2.68
N TYR A 129 31.60 -8.23 -3.70
CA TYR A 129 30.24 -8.15 -4.23
C TYR A 129 29.36 -9.23 -3.58
N PRO A 130 28.06 -8.99 -3.36
CA PRO A 130 27.15 -9.98 -2.82
C PRO A 130 27.10 -11.24 -3.69
N TYR A 131 27.12 -12.40 -3.02
CA TYR A 131 27.19 -13.71 -3.67
C TYR A 131 26.08 -13.96 -4.70
N PHE A 132 24.90 -13.35 -4.54
CA PHE A 132 23.76 -13.51 -5.46
C PHE A 132 23.91 -12.76 -6.79
N LEU A 133 24.86 -11.83 -6.93
CA LEU A 133 25.10 -11.13 -8.21
C LEU A 133 25.96 -11.95 -9.19
N GLY A 134 26.63 -13.01 -8.72
CA GLY A 134 27.50 -13.85 -9.57
C GLY A 134 28.73 -13.12 -10.14
N ILE A 135 29.05 -11.92 -9.64
CA ILE A 135 30.23 -11.14 -10.02
C ILE A 135 31.42 -11.63 -9.18
N PRO A 136 32.55 -12.03 -9.80
CA PRO A 136 33.74 -12.41 -9.05
C PRO A 136 34.31 -11.20 -8.30
N SER A 137 34.84 -11.44 -7.11
CA SER A 137 35.53 -10.43 -6.31
C SER A 137 36.82 -9.96 -6.99
N ASP A 138 37.07 -8.65 -6.97
CA ASP A 138 38.28 -8.07 -7.56
C ASP A 138 39.36 -7.83 -6.48
N ASP A 139 40.58 -8.30 -6.78
CA ASP A 139 41.78 -8.12 -5.94
C ASP A 139 42.69 -7.03 -6.49
N PHE A 140 42.90 -5.98 -5.71
CA PHE A 140 43.79 -4.87 -6.06
C PHE A 140 45.02 -4.84 -5.15
N TYR A 141 46.21 -4.85 -5.76
CA TYR A 141 47.45 -4.61 -5.02
C TYR A 141 47.61 -3.12 -4.72
N PHE A 142 48.03 -2.78 -3.50
CA PHE A 142 48.30 -1.38 -3.13
C PHE A 142 49.42 -0.79 -4.00
N ASN A 143 49.04 0.05 -4.94
CA ASN A 143 49.92 0.83 -5.81
C ASN A 143 49.35 2.25 -5.97
N SER A 144 50.21 3.27 -5.86
CA SER A 144 49.79 4.67 -5.97
C SER A 144 49.23 5.04 -7.36
N ASN A 145 49.54 4.23 -8.37
CA ASN A 145 49.11 4.47 -9.75
C ASN A 145 47.81 3.72 -10.10
N THR A 146 47.28 2.87 -9.22
CA THR A 146 46.03 2.16 -9.43
C THR A 146 44.88 2.96 -8.83
N GLU A 147 43.87 3.28 -9.64
CA GLU A 147 42.60 3.86 -9.21
C GLU A 147 41.53 2.77 -9.25
N VAL A 148 40.86 2.54 -8.12
CA VAL A 148 39.76 1.58 -7.97
C VAL A 148 38.45 2.35 -7.95
N THR A 149 37.53 2.04 -8.86
CA THR A 149 36.22 2.70 -8.92
C THR A 149 35.16 1.82 -8.26
N VAL A 150 34.48 2.34 -7.25
CA VAL A 150 33.38 1.66 -6.52
C VAL A 150 32.17 2.59 -6.39
N ASP A 151 30.98 2.04 -6.21
CA ASP A 151 29.76 2.82 -5.94
C ASP A 151 29.38 2.78 -4.44
N THR A 152 28.43 3.62 -4.01
CA THR A 152 28.02 3.70 -2.59
C THR A 152 26.98 2.66 -2.21
N ALA A 153 26.95 1.51 -2.88
CA ALA A 153 25.94 0.52 -2.54
C ALA A 153 26.17 0.02 -1.11
N SER A 154 25.10 -0.03 -0.31
CA SER A 154 25.17 -0.37 1.12
C SER A 154 25.79 -1.74 1.42
N TYR A 155 25.82 -2.63 0.43
CA TYR A 155 26.35 -3.99 0.52
C TYR A 155 27.79 -4.15 0.03
N LEU A 156 28.41 -3.12 -0.56
CA LEU A 156 29.82 -3.21 -0.96
C LEU A 156 30.72 -3.06 0.25
N GLU A 157 31.60 -4.05 0.45
CA GLU A 157 32.59 -4.06 1.52
C GLU A 157 33.99 -3.92 0.92
N LEU A 158 34.75 -2.94 1.42
CA LEU A 158 36.18 -2.85 1.19
C LEU A 158 36.88 -3.63 2.29
N ARG A 159 37.61 -4.69 1.93
CA ARG A 159 38.43 -5.45 2.87
C ARG A 159 39.90 -5.34 2.51
N ILE A 160 40.76 -5.09 3.49
CA ILE A 160 42.20 -5.23 3.36
C ILE A 160 42.57 -6.57 3.97
N GLU A 161 43.34 -7.36 3.22
CA GLU A 161 43.90 -8.62 3.71
C GLU A 161 45.42 -8.67 3.49
N ASN A 162 46.05 -9.75 3.96
CA ASN A 162 47.45 -10.09 3.67
C ASN A 162 48.51 -9.15 4.27
N PHE A 163 48.24 -8.56 5.45
CA PHE A 163 49.24 -7.86 6.26
C PHE A 163 49.50 -8.55 7.61
N LYS A 164 50.69 -8.33 8.20
CA LYS A 164 51.17 -9.11 9.36
C LYS A 164 50.28 -8.94 10.59
N LYS A 165 49.77 -10.06 11.11
CA LYS A 165 49.09 -10.14 12.43
C LYS A 165 50.05 -9.76 13.56
N ASN A 166 49.53 -9.16 14.62
CA ASN A 166 50.23 -8.67 15.81
C ASN A 166 51.14 -7.44 15.63
N ASP A 167 51.43 -7.03 14.39
CA ASP A 167 52.00 -5.71 14.12
C ASP A 167 50.89 -4.64 14.18
N GLU A 168 51.24 -3.43 14.63
CA GLU A 168 50.31 -2.29 14.63
C GLU A 168 50.32 -1.63 13.24
N TRP A 169 49.18 -1.73 12.54
CA TRP A 169 48.97 -1.11 11.25
C TRP A 169 47.99 0.04 11.37
N THR A 170 48.31 1.14 10.69
CA THR A 170 47.51 2.36 10.63
C THR A 170 46.96 2.53 9.22
N ILE A 171 45.65 2.74 9.11
CA ILE A 171 44.92 2.96 7.86
C ILE A 171 44.42 4.40 7.88
N GLU A 172 44.86 5.19 6.90
CA GLU A 172 44.50 6.59 6.74
C GLU A 172 43.79 6.81 5.40
N PHE A 173 42.63 7.46 5.43
CA PHE A 173 41.90 7.88 4.22
C PHE A 173 42.03 9.39 4.02
N PHE A 174 42.45 9.83 2.84
CA PHE A 174 42.58 11.24 2.48
C PHE A 174 41.61 11.58 1.34
N ASP A 175 40.66 12.49 1.58
CA ASP A 175 39.81 13.02 0.51
C ASP A 175 40.62 13.97 -0.39
N LEU A 176 40.87 13.54 -1.63
CA LEU A 176 41.54 14.30 -2.68
C LEU A 176 40.57 15.19 -3.48
N SER A 177 39.25 15.10 -3.25
CA SER A 177 38.23 15.85 -4.00
C SER A 177 38.10 17.32 -3.58
N LYS A 178 38.64 17.71 -2.41
CA LYS A 178 38.66 19.11 -1.94
C LYS A 178 40.10 19.60 -1.81
N ASN A 179 40.39 20.79 -2.33
CA ASN A 179 41.62 21.57 -2.07
C ASN A 179 41.68 22.08 -0.61
N ASN A 180 41.38 21.24 0.37
CA ASN A 180 41.41 21.62 1.78
C ASN A 180 42.82 21.45 2.34
N ILE A 181 43.33 22.54 2.92
CA ILE A 181 44.65 22.66 3.57
C ILE A 181 44.80 21.68 4.75
N ASN A 182 43.70 21.07 5.22
CA ASN A 182 43.68 19.93 6.14
C ASN A 182 42.83 18.80 5.51
N PRO A 183 43.45 17.74 4.95
CA PRO A 183 42.69 16.59 4.50
C PRO A 183 42.04 15.91 5.71
N LYS A 184 40.74 15.62 5.65
CA LYS A 184 40.10 14.76 6.66
C LYS A 184 40.78 13.40 6.62
N SER A 185 41.47 13.03 7.69
CA SER A 185 42.07 11.71 7.86
C SER A 185 41.16 10.85 8.73
N LEU A 186 40.60 9.80 8.14
CA LEU A 186 40.00 8.72 8.94
C LEU A 186 41.10 7.76 9.34
N TYR A 187 41.27 7.57 10.64
CA TYR A 187 42.34 6.78 11.22
C TYR A 187 41.78 5.50 11.85
N TYR A 188 42.26 4.35 11.37
CA TYR A 188 41.99 3.06 11.99
C TYR A 188 43.30 2.37 12.34
N SER A 189 43.42 1.86 13.56
CA SER A 189 44.54 1.00 13.98
C SER A 189 44.06 -0.45 14.11
N THR A 190 44.71 -1.39 13.44
CA THR A 190 44.39 -2.83 13.53
C THR A 190 45.64 -3.68 13.76
N LYS A 191 45.48 -4.75 14.53
CA LYS A 191 46.50 -5.79 14.78
C LYS A 191 46.07 -7.16 14.24
N LEU A 192 44.89 -7.25 13.63
CA LEU A 192 44.24 -8.52 13.25
C LEU A 192 44.73 -9.09 11.92
N GLY A 193 45.52 -8.33 11.16
CA GLY A 193 45.97 -8.70 9.80
C GLY A 193 44.89 -8.57 8.73
N ASN A 194 43.72 -8.04 9.09
CA ASN A 194 42.64 -7.67 8.21
C ASN A 194 41.93 -6.39 8.72
N TRP A 195 41.22 -5.72 7.82
CA TRP A 195 40.33 -4.59 8.11
C TRP A 195 39.20 -4.56 7.10
N SER A 196 38.00 -4.15 7.49
CA SER A 196 36.94 -3.91 6.52
C SER A 196 35.99 -2.79 6.92
N SER A 197 35.32 -2.22 5.92
CA SER A 197 34.26 -1.23 6.07
C SER A 197 33.32 -1.28 4.87
N SER A 198 32.02 -0.99 5.08
CA SER A 198 31.12 -0.73 3.96
C SER A 198 31.53 0.54 3.23
N VAL A 199 31.38 0.55 1.90
CA VAL A 199 31.69 1.72 1.05
C VAL A 199 30.76 2.89 1.39
N ASP A 200 29.49 2.59 1.66
CA ASP A 200 28.47 3.59 2.03
C ASP A 200 28.81 4.33 3.33
N SER A 201 29.18 3.59 4.39
CA SER A 201 29.63 4.18 5.65
C SER A 201 30.85 5.08 5.44
N LEU A 202 31.82 4.60 4.65
CA LEU A 202 33.03 5.34 4.33
C LEU A 202 32.71 6.63 3.56
N TYR A 203 31.78 6.57 2.60
CA TYR A 203 31.32 7.72 1.83
C TYR A 203 30.62 8.78 2.71
N HIS A 204 29.71 8.37 3.59
CA HIS A 204 28.99 9.26 4.49
C HIS A 204 29.91 9.95 5.51
N VAL A 205 30.90 9.23 6.02
CA VAL A 205 31.90 9.80 6.94
C VAL A 205 32.76 10.86 6.23
N LEU A 206 33.06 10.67 4.94
CA LEU A 206 33.80 11.66 4.14
C LEU A 206 32.97 12.92 3.82
N ILE A 207 31.65 12.79 3.74
CA ILE A 207 30.72 13.91 3.47
C ILE A 207 30.45 14.76 4.72
N ASN A 208 30.30 14.16 5.90
CA ASN A 208 29.81 14.86 7.08
C ASN A 208 30.86 15.81 7.71
N ASP A 209 30.60 17.12 7.66
CA ASP A 209 31.29 18.15 8.47
C ASP A 209 30.70 18.33 9.89
N ASN A 210 29.65 17.59 10.29
CA ASN A 210 29.04 17.72 11.62
C ASN A 210 28.48 16.39 12.14
N LEU A 211 29.03 15.92 13.28
CA LEU A 211 28.59 14.72 14.02
C LEU A 211 27.14 14.79 14.56
N GLU A 212 26.50 15.96 14.54
CA GLU A 212 25.09 16.15 14.94
C GLU A 212 24.08 15.82 13.84
N LEU A 213 24.46 15.85 12.56
CA LEU A 213 23.56 15.56 11.43
C LEU A 213 23.45 14.06 11.12
N ALA A 214 24.43 13.24 11.54
CA ALA A 214 24.40 11.78 11.39
C ALA A 214 23.25 11.10 12.18
N LYS A 215 22.61 11.82 13.11
CA LYS A 215 21.41 11.34 13.81
C LYS A 215 20.11 11.52 13.01
N ASN A 216 20.14 12.27 11.89
CA ASN A 216 18.98 12.55 11.04
C ASN A 216 19.24 12.06 9.60
N PHE A 217 19.23 10.74 9.40
CA PHE A 217 19.42 10.09 8.10
C PHE A 217 18.43 10.59 7.02
N GLU A 218 17.25 11.10 7.40
CA GLU A 218 16.18 11.46 6.46
C GLU A 218 16.41 12.79 5.70
N LYS A 219 17.33 13.66 6.11
CA LYS A 219 17.51 15.01 5.51
C LYS A 219 18.61 15.13 4.44
N LEU A 220 19.42 14.10 4.22
CA LEU A 220 20.53 14.10 3.25
C LEU A 220 20.11 13.72 1.81
N THR A 221 18.86 13.33 1.60
CA THR A 221 18.34 12.82 0.32
C THR A 221 18.23 13.85 -0.81
N ASN A 222 18.50 15.15 -0.55
CA ASN A 222 18.35 16.24 -1.52
C ASN A 222 19.64 17.02 -1.83
N SER A 223 20.81 16.62 -1.33
CA SER A 223 22.08 17.26 -1.70
C SER A 223 22.66 16.63 -2.97
N ASN A 224 23.19 17.43 -3.90
CA ASN A 224 24.00 16.95 -5.03
C ASN A 224 25.15 16.09 -4.51
N LEU A 225 25.00 14.77 -4.57
CA LEU A 225 26.03 13.82 -4.17
C LEU A 225 27.12 13.83 -5.26
N GLU A 226 28.31 14.31 -4.92
CA GLU A 226 29.46 14.32 -5.81
C GLU A 226 30.34 13.07 -5.60
N SER A 227 31.02 12.62 -6.65
CA SER A 227 32.00 11.54 -6.55
C SER A 227 33.17 11.93 -5.67
N LYS A 228 33.61 11.02 -4.80
CA LYS A 228 34.74 11.22 -3.89
C LYS A 228 35.98 10.50 -4.38
N HIS A 229 37.09 11.23 -4.47
CA HIS A 229 38.40 10.66 -4.75
C HIS A 229 39.15 10.53 -3.43
N VAL A 230 39.47 9.31 -3.03
CA VAL A 230 40.03 8.99 -1.72
C VAL A 230 41.35 8.29 -1.90
N LYS A 231 42.41 8.81 -1.30
CA LYS A 231 43.68 8.08 -1.19
C LYS A 231 43.68 7.31 0.12
N MET A 232 43.86 6.01 0.02
CA MET A 232 44.00 5.13 1.17
C MET A 232 45.47 4.79 1.39
N GLU A 233 46.00 5.04 2.59
CA GLU A 233 47.37 4.74 2.97
C GLU A 233 47.39 3.75 4.15
N LEU A 234 48.15 2.65 3.98
CA LEU A 234 48.42 1.67 5.01
C LEU A 234 49.88 1.81 5.46
N THR A 235 50.09 2.09 6.75
CA THR A 235 51.40 2.36 7.33
C THR A 235 51.70 1.43 8.52
N ASN A 236 52.95 0.99 8.63
CA ASN A 236 53.49 0.27 9.79
C ASN A 236 55.00 0.49 9.84
N LYS A 237 55.46 1.23 10.86
CA LYS A 237 56.86 1.65 11.03
C LYS A 237 57.42 2.27 9.73
N ASN A 238 58.29 1.55 9.01
CA ASN A 238 58.93 2.02 7.77
C ASN A 238 58.22 1.55 6.49
N LYS A 239 57.16 0.75 6.60
CA LYS A 239 56.40 0.24 5.44
C LYS A 239 55.19 1.14 5.21
N LYS A 240 55.06 1.62 3.97
CA LYS A 240 53.95 2.45 3.52
C LYS A 240 53.42 1.90 2.19
N TYR A 241 52.11 1.69 2.12
CA TYR A 241 51.39 1.24 0.93
C TYR A 241 50.25 2.22 0.66
N SER A 242 49.99 2.56 -0.60
CA SER A 242 48.92 3.48 -0.95
C SER A 242 48.13 3.01 -2.17
N ILE A 243 46.86 3.36 -2.23
CA ILE A 243 45.96 3.10 -3.36
C ILE A 243 44.93 4.24 -3.47
N ASN A 244 44.49 4.56 -4.68
CA ASN A 244 43.45 5.56 -4.90
C ASN A 244 42.11 4.86 -5.15
N ILE A 245 41.05 5.35 -4.52
CA ILE A 245 39.68 4.83 -4.60
C ILE A 245 38.77 5.98 -5.03
N LYS A 246 38.03 5.80 -6.12
CA LYS A 246 36.98 6.72 -6.57
C LYS A 246 35.62 6.15 -6.21
N ILE A 247 34.89 6.81 -5.32
CA ILE A 247 33.58 6.41 -4.82
C ILE A 247 32.51 7.24 -5.53
N ASN A 248 31.65 6.59 -6.30
CA ASN A 248 30.54 7.25 -7.02
C ASN A 248 29.21 7.03 -6.26
N PRO A 249 28.47 8.10 -5.91
CA PRO A 249 27.17 7.94 -5.28
C PRO A 249 26.14 7.28 -6.20
N LEU A 250 25.36 6.35 -5.64
CA LEU A 250 24.17 5.82 -6.29
C LEU A 250 23.00 6.78 -6.12
N ASN A 251 22.35 7.12 -7.24
CA ASN A 251 21.14 7.93 -7.20
C ASN A 251 19.92 7.05 -6.87
N ASN A 252 19.00 7.61 -6.08
CA ASN A 252 17.72 6.96 -5.80
C ASN A 252 16.91 6.76 -7.11
N PRO A 253 16.07 5.71 -7.17
CA PRO A 253 15.14 5.51 -8.29
C PRO A 253 14.30 6.76 -8.54
N LEU A 254 14.20 7.19 -9.80
CA LEU A 254 13.33 8.28 -10.20
C LEU A 254 11.93 7.72 -10.46
N ILE A 255 10.92 8.27 -9.78
CA ILE A 255 9.53 7.85 -9.93
C ILE A 255 8.67 9.04 -10.30
N LYS A 256 7.88 8.85 -11.35
CA LYS A 256 6.82 9.75 -11.77
C LYS A 256 5.47 9.11 -11.47
N LEU A 257 4.61 9.86 -10.80
CA LEU A 257 3.22 9.52 -10.56
C LEU A 257 2.35 10.58 -11.23
N GLU A 258 1.50 10.18 -12.16
CA GLU A 258 0.56 11.08 -12.84
C GLU A 258 -0.88 10.59 -12.70
N PRO A 259 -1.84 11.44 -12.30
CA PRO A 259 -3.24 11.06 -12.28
C PRO A 259 -3.81 11.03 -13.69
N VAL A 260 -4.52 9.96 -14.04
CA VAL A 260 -5.25 9.87 -15.30
C VAL A 260 -6.54 10.67 -15.15
N LEU A 261 -6.58 11.86 -15.75
CA LEU A 261 -7.80 12.68 -15.84
C LEU A 261 -8.76 12.05 -16.85
N SER A 262 -9.49 11.01 -16.44
CA SER A 262 -10.56 10.42 -17.26
C SER A 262 -11.59 11.52 -17.60
N GLN A 263 -11.86 11.76 -18.88
CA GLN A 263 -13.05 12.49 -19.32
C GLN A 263 -14.28 11.65 -18.96
N ARG A 264 -14.79 11.83 -17.72
CA ARG A 264 -15.81 10.96 -17.09
C ARG A 264 -17.16 11.08 -17.78
N LYS A 265 -17.61 10.02 -18.45
CA LYS A 265 -19.02 9.84 -18.87
C LYS A 265 -19.73 8.60 -18.28
N ASP A 266 -19.03 7.66 -17.64
CA ASP A 266 -19.66 6.42 -17.21
C ASP A 266 -19.82 6.28 -15.69
N THR A 267 -20.95 5.68 -15.32
CA THR A 267 -21.48 5.46 -13.97
C THR A 267 -20.73 4.41 -13.15
N ASP A 268 -19.79 3.68 -13.76
CA ASP A 268 -19.16 2.49 -13.15
C ASP A 268 -17.89 2.78 -12.35
N ASN A 269 -17.39 4.03 -12.39
CA ASN A 269 -16.11 4.42 -11.77
C ASN A 269 -16.27 5.22 -10.47
N ILE A 270 -17.32 4.97 -9.68
CA ILE A 270 -17.49 5.64 -8.38
C ILE A 270 -16.41 5.13 -7.40
N GLY A 271 -15.60 6.06 -6.88
CA GLY A 271 -14.53 5.76 -5.94
C GLY A 271 -13.35 4.97 -6.53
N LYS A 272 -13.01 5.25 -7.80
CA LYS A 272 -11.75 4.83 -8.41
C LYS A 272 -10.91 6.06 -8.79
N ILE A 273 -9.61 5.99 -8.52
CA ILE A 273 -8.61 6.97 -8.96
C ILE A 273 -7.55 6.22 -9.75
N ASP A 274 -7.32 6.66 -10.97
CA ASP A 274 -6.43 5.99 -11.91
C ASP A 274 -5.10 6.74 -11.99
N PHE A 275 -4.01 5.99 -12.01
CA PHE A 275 -2.64 6.52 -12.02
C PHE A 275 -1.80 5.89 -13.11
N LEU A 276 -0.91 6.69 -13.68
CA LEU A 276 0.21 6.24 -14.48
C LEU A 276 1.48 6.37 -13.63
N ILE A 277 2.17 5.26 -13.43
CA ILE A 277 3.40 5.15 -12.66
C ILE A 277 4.53 4.79 -13.62
N GLU A 278 5.59 5.59 -13.59
CA GLU A 278 6.83 5.33 -14.31
C GLU A 278 7.98 5.37 -13.32
N ALA A 279 8.77 4.29 -13.24
CA ALA A 279 9.94 4.19 -12.37
C ALA A 279 11.17 3.86 -13.22
N VAL A 280 12.25 4.62 -13.03
CA VAL A 280 13.54 4.44 -13.70
C VAL A 280 14.64 4.39 -12.65
N SER A 281 15.46 3.35 -12.67
CA SER A 281 16.51 3.09 -11.68
C SER A 281 17.80 2.63 -12.36
N GLN A 282 18.93 2.95 -11.73
CA GLN A 282 20.25 2.39 -12.08
C GLN A 282 20.52 1.06 -11.38
N ILE A 283 19.71 0.71 -10.38
CA ILE A 283 19.76 -0.54 -9.60
C ILE A 283 18.50 -1.37 -9.90
N PRO A 284 18.58 -2.72 -9.93
CA PRO A 284 17.41 -3.58 -10.06
C PRO A 284 16.29 -3.26 -9.06
N LEU A 285 15.08 -3.03 -9.57
CA LEU A 285 13.89 -2.88 -8.75
C LEU A 285 13.40 -4.24 -8.24
N SER A 286 12.94 -4.29 -6.99
CA SER A 286 12.22 -5.43 -6.40
C SER A 286 10.71 -5.27 -6.42
N GLY A 287 10.23 -4.03 -6.48
CA GLY A 287 8.81 -3.77 -6.63
C GLY A 287 8.47 -2.28 -6.65
N VAL A 288 7.25 -1.99 -7.06
CA VAL A 288 6.66 -0.65 -7.01
C VAL A 288 5.37 -0.74 -6.22
N GLU A 289 5.23 0.12 -5.22
CA GLU A 289 4.04 0.22 -4.37
C GLU A 289 3.47 1.63 -4.38
N LEU A 290 2.14 1.74 -4.24
CA LEU A 290 1.48 2.99 -3.87
C LEU A 290 1.37 3.05 -2.35
N SER A 291 1.97 4.07 -1.74
CA SER A 291 1.71 4.44 -0.36
C SER A 291 0.59 5.47 -0.34
N VAL A 292 -0.48 5.13 0.36
CA VAL A 292 -1.69 5.94 0.44
C VAL A 292 -1.89 6.30 1.89
N ARG A 293 -1.94 7.60 2.19
CA ARG A 293 -2.26 8.08 3.53
C ARG A 293 -3.39 9.08 3.51
N THR A 294 -4.12 9.19 4.62
CA THR A 294 -5.14 10.21 4.81
C THR A 294 -4.65 11.27 5.80
N LYS A 295 -5.23 12.48 5.74
CA LYS A 295 -4.99 13.51 6.77
C LYS A 295 -5.37 13.01 8.16
N SER A 296 -6.39 12.16 8.24
CA SER A 296 -6.83 11.51 9.48
C SER A 296 -5.89 10.47 10.08
N GLY A 297 -4.79 10.12 9.38
CA GLY A 297 -3.75 9.23 9.90
C GLY A 297 -3.85 7.77 9.45
N TYR A 298 -4.78 7.41 8.56
CA TYR A 298 -4.75 6.09 7.92
C TYR A 298 -3.57 6.03 6.94
N ASN A 299 -2.86 4.91 6.95
CA ASN A 299 -1.80 4.62 5.99
C ASN A 299 -1.95 3.16 5.54
N PHE A 300 -1.93 2.92 4.24
CA PHE A 300 -1.82 1.59 3.68
C PHE A 300 -0.95 1.60 2.43
N LYS A 301 -0.40 0.43 2.13
CA LYS A 301 0.47 0.22 0.98
C LYS A 301 -0.21 -0.75 0.03
N LYS A 302 -0.29 -0.38 -1.25
CA LYS A 302 -0.79 -1.25 -2.31
C LYS A 302 0.38 -1.61 -3.22
N ILE A 303 0.75 -2.88 -3.24
CA ILE A 303 1.77 -3.40 -4.17
C ILE A 303 1.19 -3.32 -5.58
N ILE A 304 1.91 -2.67 -6.49
CA ILE A 304 1.53 -2.53 -7.91
C ILE A 304 2.24 -3.59 -8.73
N ALA A 305 3.53 -3.76 -8.48
CA ALA A 305 4.36 -4.77 -9.12
C ALA A 305 5.39 -5.31 -8.13
N GLU A 306 5.67 -6.61 -8.22
CA GLU A 306 6.72 -7.30 -7.47
C GLU A 306 7.55 -8.11 -8.47
N PHE A 307 8.87 -7.89 -8.46
CA PHE A 307 9.80 -8.47 -9.42
C PHE A 307 10.62 -9.55 -8.72
N ALA A 308 10.02 -10.73 -8.57
CA ALA A 308 10.62 -11.82 -7.80
C ALA A 308 11.84 -12.46 -8.50
N ASN A 309 12.04 -12.26 -9.81
CA ASN A 309 13.10 -12.92 -10.59
C ASN A 309 13.67 -12.10 -11.78
N SER A 310 13.17 -10.89 -12.05
CA SER A 310 13.63 -10.04 -13.13
C SER A 310 14.16 -8.72 -12.56
N SER A 311 15.45 -8.46 -12.76
CA SER A 311 16.03 -7.15 -12.46
C SER A 311 15.51 -6.12 -13.46
N GLU A 312 14.36 -5.50 -13.16
CA GLU A 312 13.83 -4.41 -13.98
C GLU A 312 14.46 -3.09 -13.56
N PHE A 313 15.10 -2.41 -14.51
CA PHE A 313 15.66 -1.06 -14.33
C PHE A 313 14.64 0.03 -14.71
N ARG A 314 13.59 -0.34 -15.44
CA ARG A 314 12.51 0.55 -15.86
C ARG A 314 11.18 -0.18 -15.74
N PHE A 315 10.23 0.47 -15.10
CA PHE A 315 8.85 0.01 -14.97
C PHE A 315 7.90 1.11 -15.45
N LYS A 316 6.89 0.73 -16.23
CA LYS A 316 5.79 1.62 -16.63
C LYS A 316 4.48 0.87 -16.49
N SER A 317 3.53 1.45 -15.77
CA SER A 317 2.20 0.85 -15.59
C SER A 317 1.25 1.24 -16.72
N ASP A 318 0.43 0.30 -17.17
CA ASP A 318 -0.59 0.57 -18.21
C ASP A 318 -1.81 1.34 -17.67
N ASN A 319 -2.26 1.06 -16.45
CA ASN A 319 -3.18 1.88 -15.66
C ASN A 319 -3.28 1.32 -14.23
N VAL A 320 -3.04 2.12 -13.19
CA VAL A 320 -3.11 1.67 -11.79
C VAL A 320 -4.38 2.21 -11.14
N GLU A 321 -5.35 1.33 -10.91
CA GLU A 321 -6.59 1.70 -10.23
C GLU A 321 -6.41 1.71 -8.71
N LEU A 322 -6.78 2.80 -8.04
CA LEU A 322 -6.96 2.89 -6.61
C LEU A 322 -8.45 2.95 -6.29
N ILE A 323 -8.98 1.88 -5.69
CA ILE A 323 -10.36 1.82 -5.22
C ILE A 323 -10.42 2.49 -3.86
N THR A 324 -11.10 3.64 -3.77
CA THR A 324 -11.32 4.40 -2.54
C THR A 324 -12.60 3.98 -1.81
N LEU A 325 -13.49 3.20 -2.46
CA LEU A 325 -14.65 2.61 -1.80
C LEU A 325 -14.21 1.62 -0.70
N GLY A 326 -14.51 1.96 0.56
CA GLY A 326 -14.19 1.12 1.73
C GLY A 326 -13.06 1.66 2.60
N ILE A 327 -12.33 2.69 2.15
CA ILE A 327 -11.40 3.43 3.00
C ILE A 327 -12.24 4.28 3.98
N PRO A 328 -12.02 4.20 5.30
CA PRO A 328 -12.78 4.95 6.30
C PRO A 328 -12.38 6.43 6.29
N PHE A 329 -12.85 7.17 5.30
CA PHE A 329 -12.65 8.62 5.26
C PHE A 329 -13.49 9.30 6.34
N LEU A 330 -12.85 10.18 7.10
CA LEU A 330 -13.58 11.18 7.87
C LEU A 330 -14.18 12.22 6.92
N ALA A 331 -15.22 12.92 7.36
CA ALA A 331 -15.66 14.10 6.61
C ALA A 331 -14.48 15.11 6.58
N ASP A 332 -14.18 15.66 5.41
CA ASP A 332 -13.05 16.58 5.13
C ASP A 332 -11.64 15.94 5.04
N ASP A 333 -11.56 14.63 4.84
CA ASP A 333 -10.27 13.94 4.70
C ASP A 333 -9.61 14.17 3.33
N ILE A 334 -8.30 14.40 3.34
CA ILE A 334 -7.48 14.54 2.13
C ILE A 334 -6.72 13.23 1.93
N LEU A 335 -6.88 12.63 0.75
CA LEU A 335 -6.14 11.44 0.35
C LEU A 335 -4.81 11.87 -0.27
N TYR A 336 -3.71 11.51 0.37
CA TYR A 336 -2.38 11.70 -0.14
C TYR A 336 -1.89 10.38 -0.73
N VAL A 337 -1.44 10.42 -1.99
CA VAL A 337 -0.94 9.24 -2.71
C VAL A 337 0.48 9.53 -3.17
N LYS A 338 1.40 8.62 -2.85
CA LYS A 338 2.77 8.61 -3.37
C LYS A 338 3.13 7.23 -3.90
N ALA A 339 3.93 7.17 -4.96
CA ALA A 339 4.51 5.93 -5.44
C ALA A 339 5.91 5.74 -4.84
N VAL A 340 6.22 4.51 -4.46
CA VAL A 340 7.49 4.11 -3.84
C VAL A 340 8.05 2.93 -4.63
N ALA A 341 9.27 3.04 -5.13
CA ALA A 341 9.97 1.97 -5.82
C ALA A 341 11.02 1.41 -4.89
N LYS A 342 10.92 0.11 -4.64
CA LYS A 342 11.84 -0.65 -3.83
C LYS A 342 12.87 -1.29 -4.74
N THR A 343 14.12 -1.29 -4.30
CA THR A 343 15.21 -2.02 -4.95
C THR A 343 15.37 -3.40 -4.32
N VAL A 344 16.02 -4.33 -5.01
CA VAL A 344 16.34 -5.69 -4.51
C VAL A 344 17.21 -5.64 -3.25
N LEU A 345 17.84 -4.49 -3.00
CA LEU A 345 18.89 -4.27 -2.02
C LEU A 345 18.32 -3.28 -1.00
N ASN A 346 17.84 -3.81 0.13
CA ASN A 346 17.06 -3.04 1.11
C ASN A 346 17.78 -1.75 1.56
N GLU A 347 16.96 -0.72 1.85
CA GLU A 347 17.25 0.66 2.27
C GLU A 347 17.24 1.75 1.19
N HIS A 348 17.42 1.44 -0.10
CA HIS A 348 17.31 2.45 -1.18
C HIS A 348 15.91 2.42 -1.80
N PHE A 349 15.11 3.46 -1.52
CA PHE A 349 13.78 3.65 -2.12
C PHE A 349 13.69 5.00 -2.81
N GLY A 350 13.15 4.99 -4.03
CA GLY A 350 12.71 6.20 -4.71
C GLY A 350 11.29 6.54 -4.26
N GLU A 351 10.98 7.82 -4.08
CA GLU A 351 9.62 8.30 -3.82
C GLU A 351 9.19 9.31 -4.89
N SER A 352 7.95 9.21 -5.36
CA SER A 352 7.34 10.25 -6.18
C SER A 352 6.94 11.47 -5.36
N GLN A 353 6.66 12.58 -6.02
CA GLN A 353 5.91 13.66 -5.39
C GLN A 353 4.55 13.14 -4.89
N GLU A 354 4.16 13.62 -3.72
CA GLU A 354 2.90 13.26 -3.10
C GLU A 354 1.76 14.10 -3.69
N ILE A 355 0.72 13.42 -4.19
CA ILE A 355 -0.43 14.06 -4.82
C ILE A 355 -1.61 14.01 -3.84
N SER A 356 -2.27 15.15 -3.64
CA SER A 356 -3.44 15.25 -2.77
C SER A 356 -4.73 15.22 -3.58
N PHE A 357 -5.68 14.39 -3.14
CA PHE A 357 -7.02 14.30 -3.69
C PHE A 357 -8.03 14.63 -2.59
N PRO A 358 -8.90 15.63 -2.79
CA PRO A 358 -10.03 15.85 -1.89
C PRO A 358 -11.01 14.69 -2.05
N VAL A 359 -11.30 13.97 -0.98
CA VAL A 359 -12.29 12.90 -1.01
C VAL A 359 -13.66 13.54 -0.85
N GLN A 360 -14.53 13.41 -1.86
CA GLN A 360 -15.93 13.81 -1.69
C GLN A 360 -16.58 12.86 -0.68
N SER A 361 -16.81 13.35 0.54
CA SER A 361 -17.47 12.59 1.58
C SER A 361 -18.95 12.39 1.24
N PRO A 362 -19.62 11.32 1.74
CA PRO A 362 -21.06 11.19 1.64
C PRO A 362 -21.83 12.42 2.15
N THR A 363 -21.28 13.12 3.15
CA THR A 363 -21.80 14.38 3.66
C THR A 363 -21.75 15.53 2.67
N ASP A 364 -20.71 15.61 1.84
CA ASP A 364 -20.60 16.65 0.81
C ASP A 364 -21.55 16.37 -0.36
N ILE A 365 -21.71 15.10 -0.73
CA ILE A 365 -22.72 14.66 -1.69
C ILE A 365 -24.13 15.01 -1.17
N ILE A 366 -24.42 14.79 0.12
CA ILE A 366 -25.68 15.19 0.74
C ILE A 366 -25.87 16.71 0.75
N LYS A 367 -24.82 17.51 1.02
CA LYS A 367 -24.88 18.98 0.94
C LYS A 367 -25.23 19.44 -0.49
N ASP A 368 -24.58 18.87 -1.49
CA ASP A 368 -24.83 19.19 -2.89
C ASP A 368 -26.24 18.77 -3.34
N LEU A 369 -26.72 17.61 -2.89
CA LEU A 369 -28.10 17.17 -3.10
C LEU A 369 -29.11 18.14 -2.50
N ILE A 370 -28.91 18.56 -1.24
CA ILE A 370 -29.77 19.55 -0.58
C ILE A 370 -29.77 20.86 -1.37
N LYS A 371 -28.60 21.32 -1.84
CA LYS A 371 -28.48 22.53 -2.66
C LYS A 371 -29.24 22.41 -3.97
N ASN A 372 -29.07 21.31 -4.70
CA ASN A 372 -29.74 21.10 -5.98
C ASN A 372 -31.26 20.94 -5.84
N LEU A 373 -31.73 20.27 -4.79
CA LEU A 373 -33.17 20.13 -4.50
C LEU A 373 -33.81 21.42 -4.00
N THR A 374 -33.09 22.23 -3.21
CA THR A 374 -33.58 23.55 -2.79
C THR A 374 -33.67 24.51 -3.98
N LEU A 375 -32.68 24.51 -4.88
CA LEU A 375 -32.73 25.26 -6.12
C LEU A 375 -33.84 24.78 -7.04
N ALA A 376 -34.02 23.47 -7.21
CA ALA A 376 -35.13 22.90 -7.98
C ALA A 376 -36.49 23.37 -7.45
N LYS A 377 -36.68 23.34 -6.12
CA LYS A 377 -37.91 23.84 -5.49
C LYS A 377 -38.14 25.34 -5.72
N GLN A 378 -37.09 26.15 -5.66
CA GLN A 378 -37.17 27.59 -5.91
C GLN A 378 -37.55 27.87 -7.37
N GLU A 379 -36.89 27.23 -8.32
CA GLU A 379 -37.20 27.34 -9.76
C GLU A 379 -38.63 26.87 -10.05
N LEU A 380 -39.09 25.79 -9.43
CA LEU A 380 -40.45 25.29 -9.57
C LEU A 380 -41.51 26.30 -9.06
N ASN A 381 -41.23 27.03 -7.98
CA ASN A 381 -42.14 28.05 -7.44
C ASN A 381 -42.29 29.29 -8.35
N LEU A 382 -41.32 29.53 -9.23
CA LEU A 382 -41.29 30.65 -10.19
C LEU A 382 -42.12 30.39 -11.46
N LEU A 383 -42.78 29.23 -11.59
CA LEU A 383 -43.65 28.91 -12.72
C LEU A 383 -44.78 29.95 -12.90
N SER A 384 -44.78 30.61 -14.05
CA SER A 384 -45.87 31.40 -14.65
C SER A 384 -46.17 30.79 -16.03
N SER A 385 -47.44 30.51 -16.31
CA SER A 385 -48.00 29.62 -17.37
C SER A 385 -47.28 29.47 -18.73
N GLU A 386 -47.41 28.25 -19.25
CA GLU A 386 -47.30 27.71 -20.63
C GLU A 386 -45.96 27.62 -21.37
N ASN A 387 -44.87 28.27 -20.97
CA ASN A 387 -43.56 28.01 -21.62
C ASN A 387 -42.34 28.17 -20.69
N SER A 388 -42.44 27.63 -19.48
CA SER A 388 -41.54 28.06 -18.41
C SER A 388 -40.15 27.42 -18.51
N ILE A 389 -39.17 28.22 -18.94
CA ILE A 389 -37.73 28.01 -18.71
C ILE A 389 -37.46 27.54 -17.26
N ALA A 390 -38.26 28.00 -16.29
CA ALA A 390 -38.22 27.58 -14.88
C ALA A 390 -38.50 26.07 -14.66
N LYS A 391 -39.45 25.47 -15.41
CA LYS A 391 -39.70 24.01 -15.41
C LYS A 391 -38.48 23.25 -15.92
N GLN A 392 -37.89 23.68 -17.04
CA GLN A 392 -36.66 23.09 -17.57
C GLN A 392 -35.48 23.22 -16.60
N LYS A 393 -35.28 24.40 -16.00
CA LYS A 393 -34.24 24.62 -14.97
C LYS A 393 -34.45 23.72 -13.75
N SER A 394 -35.69 23.57 -13.27
CA SER A 394 -36.02 22.64 -12.19
C SER A 394 -35.69 21.19 -12.57
N ILE A 395 -36.05 20.74 -13.77
CA ILE A 395 -35.74 19.38 -14.26
C ILE A 395 -34.23 19.16 -14.34
N VAL A 396 -33.47 20.12 -14.88
CA VAL A 396 -31.99 20.04 -14.93
C VAL A 396 -31.40 19.88 -13.53
N LYS A 397 -31.87 20.66 -12.55
CA LYS A 397 -31.42 20.53 -11.14
C LYS A 397 -31.85 19.22 -10.49
N LEU A 398 -33.01 18.67 -10.84
CA LEU A 398 -33.42 17.33 -10.41
C LEU A 398 -32.58 16.22 -11.06
N MET A 399 -32.19 16.36 -12.33
CA MET A 399 -31.30 15.42 -13.02
C MET A 399 -29.89 15.45 -12.43
N GLU A 400 -29.34 16.64 -12.15
CA GLU A 400 -28.08 16.80 -11.41
C GLU A 400 -28.17 16.14 -10.03
N ALA A 401 -29.28 16.32 -9.30
CA ALA A 401 -29.53 15.65 -8.03
C ALA A 401 -29.65 14.12 -8.18
N ALA A 402 -30.30 13.62 -9.23
CA ALA A 402 -30.41 12.18 -9.49
C ALA A 402 -29.02 11.54 -9.76
N GLN A 403 -28.16 12.24 -10.49
CA GLN A 403 -26.77 11.83 -10.74
C GLN A 403 -25.90 11.88 -9.49
N GLN A 404 -26.18 12.78 -8.54
CA GLN A 404 -25.49 12.81 -7.26
C GLN A 404 -26.03 11.72 -6.32
N ALA A 405 -27.34 11.46 -6.34
CA ALA A 405 -27.97 10.42 -5.54
C ALA A 405 -27.50 9.01 -5.96
N SER A 406 -27.18 8.79 -7.23
CA SER A 406 -26.56 7.52 -7.66
C SER A 406 -25.17 7.28 -7.08
N ARG A 407 -24.48 8.34 -6.60
CA ARG A 407 -23.19 8.23 -5.91
C ARG A 407 -23.33 7.87 -4.43
N LEU A 408 -24.53 7.92 -3.87
CA LEU A 408 -24.82 7.41 -2.53
C LEU A 408 -25.12 5.91 -2.64
N SER A 409 -24.22 5.07 -2.12
CA SER A 409 -24.33 3.60 -2.16
C SER A 409 -25.61 3.00 -1.54
N ARG A 410 -26.41 3.80 -0.81
CA ARG A 410 -27.61 3.40 -0.07
C ARG A 410 -28.62 4.55 0.04
N SER A 411 -29.16 5.01 -1.09
CA SER A 411 -30.28 5.96 -1.07
C SER A 411 -31.37 5.56 -2.07
N GLY A 412 -31.84 4.32 -1.98
CA GLY A 412 -32.90 3.80 -2.86
C GLY A 412 -34.14 4.70 -2.84
N VAL A 413 -34.55 5.15 -1.65
CA VAL A 413 -35.70 6.04 -1.45
C VAL A 413 -35.46 7.46 -1.98
N VAL A 414 -34.28 8.05 -1.71
CA VAL A 414 -33.92 9.39 -2.22
C VAL A 414 -33.88 9.39 -3.74
N ARG A 415 -33.23 8.40 -4.34
CA ARG A 415 -33.14 8.28 -5.80
C ARG A 415 -34.52 8.05 -6.42
N LYS A 416 -35.33 7.15 -5.84
CA LYS A 416 -36.71 6.90 -6.26
C LYS A 416 -37.55 8.17 -6.20
N ASN A 417 -37.52 8.90 -5.09
CA ASN A 417 -38.28 10.14 -4.93
C ASN A 417 -37.83 11.25 -5.88
N ILE A 418 -36.52 11.36 -6.19
CA ILE A 418 -36.02 12.31 -7.19
C ILE A 418 -36.48 11.91 -8.59
N ILE A 419 -36.46 10.63 -8.95
CA ILE A 419 -36.94 10.14 -10.25
C ILE A 419 -38.45 10.37 -10.38
N GLU A 420 -39.24 10.06 -9.34
CA GLU A 420 -40.67 10.35 -9.31
C GLU A 420 -40.95 11.85 -9.42
N ALA A 421 -40.15 12.70 -8.76
CA ALA A 421 -40.25 14.15 -8.89
C ALA A 421 -39.93 14.63 -10.32
N ILE A 422 -38.97 14.01 -11.03
CA ILE A 422 -38.69 14.31 -12.45
C ILE A 422 -39.92 13.94 -13.30
N ASN A 423 -40.44 12.73 -13.14
CA ASN A 423 -41.60 12.25 -13.89
C ASN A 423 -42.84 13.13 -13.68
N TYR A 424 -43.09 13.58 -12.45
CA TYR A 424 -44.16 14.52 -12.16
C TYR A 424 -43.87 15.92 -12.71
N ALA A 425 -42.63 16.41 -12.61
CA ALA A 425 -42.23 17.72 -13.13
C ALA A 425 -42.47 17.81 -14.64
N GLU A 426 -42.19 16.75 -15.40
CA GLU A 426 -42.43 16.65 -16.83
C GLU A 426 -43.92 16.80 -17.21
N GLN A 427 -44.82 16.34 -16.34
CA GLN A 427 -46.26 16.35 -16.58
C GLN A 427 -46.97 17.64 -16.12
N ILE A 428 -46.26 18.59 -15.48
CA ILE A 428 -46.83 19.88 -15.05
C ILE A 428 -47.27 20.69 -16.28
N LYS A 429 -48.55 21.08 -16.29
CA LYS A 429 -49.17 21.97 -17.27
C LYS A 429 -49.41 23.37 -16.71
N PHE A 430 -49.77 23.50 -15.43
CA PHE A 430 -50.04 24.78 -14.78
C PHE A 430 -49.69 24.78 -13.29
N LYS A 431 -49.48 25.98 -12.72
CA LYS A 431 -49.17 26.14 -11.30
C LYS A 431 -50.32 25.58 -10.44
N LYS A 432 -49.99 24.81 -9.41
CA LYS A 432 -50.92 24.10 -8.50
C LYS A 432 -51.73 22.97 -9.14
N ASP A 433 -51.35 22.46 -10.31
CA ASP A 433 -51.92 21.19 -10.78
C ASP A 433 -51.50 20.01 -9.87
N GLN A 434 -52.14 18.85 -10.06
CA GLN A 434 -51.86 17.65 -9.26
C GLN A 434 -50.37 17.24 -9.35
N PHE A 435 -49.75 17.42 -10.51
CA PHE A 435 -48.35 17.09 -10.76
C PHE A 435 -47.38 18.10 -10.12
N PHE A 436 -47.75 19.38 -10.05
CA PHE A 436 -47.01 20.45 -9.38
C PHE A 436 -46.98 20.20 -7.88
N ASN A 437 -48.14 19.91 -7.28
CA ASN A 437 -48.24 19.59 -5.87
C ASN A 437 -47.51 18.27 -5.55
N GLY A 438 -47.62 17.26 -6.43
CA GLY A 438 -46.89 16.00 -6.31
C GLY A 438 -45.37 16.16 -6.40
N THR A 439 -44.88 16.97 -7.33
CA THR A 439 -43.44 17.29 -7.48
C THR A 439 -42.93 18.05 -6.25
N GLN A 440 -43.68 19.07 -5.79
CA GLN A 440 -43.29 19.88 -4.64
C GLN A 440 -43.27 19.06 -3.35
N ALA A 441 -44.24 18.15 -3.17
CA ALA A 441 -44.26 17.21 -2.06
C ALA A 441 -43.02 16.30 -2.09
N LYS A 442 -42.76 15.62 -3.22
CA LYS A 442 -41.61 14.71 -3.36
C LYS A 442 -40.25 15.40 -3.16
N ILE A 443 -40.09 16.64 -3.64
CA ILE A 443 -38.88 17.43 -3.36
C ILE A 443 -38.78 17.75 -1.86
N GLN A 444 -39.89 18.10 -1.21
CA GLN A 444 -39.90 18.45 0.21
C GLN A 444 -39.66 17.24 1.12
N SER A 445 -40.24 16.07 0.86
CA SER A 445 -39.90 14.83 1.59
C SER A 445 -38.44 14.50 1.44
N THR A 446 -37.91 14.56 0.21
CA THR A 446 -36.52 14.24 -0.07
C THR A 446 -35.58 15.21 0.65
N LEU A 447 -35.89 16.52 0.67
CA LEU A 447 -35.13 17.51 1.44
C LEU A 447 -35.19 17.25 2.95
N ASN A 448 -36.37 16.96 3.49
CA ASN A 448 -36.53 16.64 4.91
C ASN A 448 -35.73 15.38 5.28
N LEU A 449 -35.70 14.39 4.39
CA LEU A 449 -34.95 13.15 4.55
C LEU A 449 -33.43 13.43 4.54
N LEU A 450 -32.92 14.14 3.54
CA LEU A 450 -31.50 14.48 3.43
C LEU A 450 -31.02 15.37 4.59
N LEU A 451 -31.85 16.30 5.06
CA LEU A 451 -31.55 17.11 6.24
C LEU A 451 -31.46 16.27 7.51
N ARG A 452 -32.29 15.22 7.65
CA ARG A 452 -32.20 14.27 8.77
C ARG A 452 -30.94 13.40 8.67
N GLN A 453 -30.63 12.90 7.47
CA GLN A 453 -29.39 12.14 7.21
C GLN A 453 -28.15 12.98 7.53
N LYS A 454 -28.12 14.24 7.09
CA LYS A 454 -27.07 15.21 7.41
C LYS A 454 -26.91 15.37 8.93
N LYS A 455 -28.00 15.63 9.65
CA LYS A 455 -27.99 15.78 11.12
C LYS A 455 -27.49 14.54 11.85
N SER A 456 -27.95 13.35 11.46
CA SER A 456 -27.48 12.08 12.03
C SER A 456 -26.00 11.82 11.72
N SER A 457 -25.56 12.15 10.51
CA SER A 457 -24.16 12.05 10.12
C SER A 457 -23.29 13.00 10.93
N GLU A 458 -23.71 14.24 11.16
CA GLU A 458 -23.01 15.22 12.01
C GLU A 458 -22.89 14.73 13.46
N THR A 459 -23.96 14.12 13.98
CA THR A 459 -23.99 13.52 15.33
C THR A 459 -23.04 12.31 15.46
N ASN A 460 -23.01 11.43 14.46
CA ASN A 460 -22.09 10.28 14.45
C ASN A 460 -20.64 10.72 14.23
N ASN A 461 -20.43 11.76 13.42
CA ASN A 461 -19.12 12.35 13.18
C ASN A 461 -18.56 12.98 14.45
N PHE A 462 -19.41 13.58 15.30
CA PHE A 462 -19.00 14.09 16.60
C PHE A 462 -18.35 13.02 17.48
N PHE A 463 -18.98 11.85 17.67
CA PHE A 463 -18.41 10.77 18.50
C PHE A 463 -17.13 10.18 17.90
N ALA A 464 -17.07 10.04 16.56
CA ALA A 464 -15.87 9.57 15.87
C ALA A 464 -14.70 10.57 16.01
N LYS A 465 -14.96 11.87 15.82
CA LYS A 465 -13.98 12.95 16.02
C LYS A 465 -13.52 13.02 17.48
N LEU A 466 -14.42 12.86 18.44
CA LEU A 466 -14.11 12.85 19.88
C LEU A 466 -13.15 11.71 20.24
N LEU A 467 -13.38 10.53 19.67
CA LEU A 467 -12.54 9.36 19.87
C LEU A 467 -11.19 9.50 19.13
N LYS A 468 -11.18 10.08 17.94
CA LYS A 468 -9.96 10.42 17.21
C LYS A 468 -9.08 11.37 18.03
N LEU A 469 -9.65 12.47 18.53
CA LEU A 469 -8.94 13.42 19.38
C LEU A 469 -8.36 12.74 20.63
N LYS A 470 -9.14 11.86 21.28
CA LYS A 470 -8.61 11.04 22.38
C LYS A 470 -7.36 10.28 21.93
N ASN A 471 -7.43 9.54 20.84
CA ASN A 471 -6.30 8.71 20.39
C ASN A 471 -5.08 9.56 20.03
N GLU A 472 -5.26 10.70 19.36
CA GLU A 472 -4.17 11.61 19.02
C GLU A 472 -3.49 12.21 20.26
N ILE A 473 -4.26 12.55 21.30
CA ILE A 473 -3.70 13.00 22.59
C ILE A 473 -2.93 11.86 23.30
N PHE A 474 -3.34 10.61 23.11
CA PHE A 474 -2.66 9.44 23.69
C PHE A 474 -1.36 9.10 22.93
N THR A 475 -1.36 9.14 21.59
CA THR A 475 -0.19 8.80 20.75
C THR A 475 0.86 9.90 20.69
N LYS A 476 0.47 11.18 20.61
CA LYS A 476 1.41 12.32 20.57
C LYS A 476 2.08 12.63 21.90
N SER A 477 1.95 11.77 22.91
CA SER A 477 2.57 11.94 24.23
C SER A 477 4.11 11.78 24.23
N HIS A 478 4.72 11.41 23.09
CA HIS A 478 6.16 11.07 23.01
C HIS A 478 6.95 11.90 21.98
N GLU A 479 6.30 12.78 21.20
CA GLU A 479 6.96 13.53 20.13
C GLU A 479 6.73 15.04 20.32
N GLY A 480 7.80 15.83 20.37
CA GLY A 480 7.77 17.27 20.62
C GLY A 480 7.20 18.09 19.45
N GLN A 481 5.91 17.95 19.15
CA GLN A 481 5.17 18.69 18.10
C GLN A 481 3.91 19.41 18.61
N GLU A 482 3.44 20.36 17.80
CA GLU A 482 2.54 21.48 18.14
C GLU A 482 1.14 21.07 18.64
N PHE A 483 0.81 21.45 19.88
CA PHE A 483 -0.50 21.25 20.52
C PHE A 483 -1.64 22.10 19.93
N LYS A 484 -1.33 23.07 19.05
CA LYS A 484 -2.31 24.00 18.49
C LYS A 484 -3.38 23.32 17.63
N GLU A 485 -3.01 22.27 16.90
CA GLU A 485 -3.98 21.50 16.12
C GLU A 485 -4.94 20.71 17.02
N LEU A 486 -4.42 20.07 18.07
CA LEU A 486 -5.24 19.34 19.05
C LEU A 486 -6.18 20.28 19.83
N GLU A 487 -5.72 21.49 20.13
CA GLU A 487 -6.53 22.53 20.75
C GLU A 487 -7.69 22.95 19.84
N SER A 488 -7.39 23.21 18.56
CA SER A 488 -8.38 23.56 17.54
C SER A 488 -9.46 22.47 17.42
N ASP A 489 -9.05 21.21 17.31
CA ASP A 489 -9.97 20.08 17.20
C ASP A 489 -10.83 19.93 18.48
N ALA A 490 -10.25 20.16 19.66
CA ALA A 490 -10.98 20.14 20.93
C ALA A 490 -11.99 21.30 21.04
N THR A 491 -11.67 22.49 20.51
CA THR A 491 -12.61 23.62 20.44
C THR A 491 -13.78 23.36 19.50
N GLU A 492 -13.53 22.81 18.31
CA GLU A 492 -14.59 22.43 17.36
C GLU A 492 -15.53 21.40 17.99
N LEU A 493 -14.98 20.38 18.65
CA LEU A 493 -15.76 19.35 19.34
C LEU A 493 -16.60 19.91 20.48
N LYS A 494 -16.10 20.89 21.22
CA LYS A 494 -16.88 21.55 22.28
C LYS A 494 -18.10 22.27 21.71
N GLU A 495 -17.94 22.97 20.58
CA GLU A 495 -19.04 23.66 19.90
C GLU A 495 -20.07 22.67 19.37
N LEU A 496 -19.62 21.59 18.74
CA LEU A 496 -20.49 20.50 18.27
C LEU A 496 -21.26 19.84 19.42
N ALA A 497 -20.61 19.59 20.57
CA ALA A 497 -21.27 19.04 21.76
C ALA A 497 -22.38 19.98 22.29
N LEU A 498 -22.13 21.29 22.29
CA LEU A 498 -23.10 22.30 22.71
C LEU A 498 -24.29 22.37 21.74
N GLN A 499 -24.02 22.36 20.43
CA GLN A 499 -25.06 22.34 19.40
C GLN A 499 -25.94 21.10 19.53
N LEU A 500 -25.34 19.93 19.72
CA LEU A 500 -26.02 18.66 19.89
C LEU A 500 -26.88 18.65 21.17
N LYS A 501 -26.36 19.16 22.29
CA LYS A 501 -27.12 19.31 23.54
C LYS A 501 -28.33 20.24 23.39
N ASN A 502 -28.16 21.36 22.69
CA ASN A 502 -29.26 22.30 22.41
C ASN A 502 -30.28 21.68 21.45
N GLN A 503 -29.84 20.94 20.45
CA GLN A 503 -30.72 20.23 19.53
C GLN A 503 -31.60 19.21 20.26
N ILE A 504 -31.05 18.39 21.17
CA ILE A 504 -31.85 17.45 21.96
C ILE A 504 -32.88 18.20 22.82
N LYS A 505 -32.53 19.38 23.37
CA LYS A 505 -33.49 20.23 24.10
C LYS A 505 -34.61 20.77 23.19
N ASP A 506 -34.27 21.20 21.98
CA ASP A 506 -35.26 21.69 21.01
C ASP A 506 -36.19 20.56 20.55
N ASP A 507 -35.64 19.36 20.36
CA ASP A 507 -36.40 18.16 19.97
C ASP A 507 -37.29 17.63 21.11
N LEU A 508 -37.00 17.99 22.38
CA LEU A 508 -37.91 17.79 23.51
C LEU A 508 -39.04 18.83 23.57
N GLN A 509 -38.80 20.06 23.10
CA GLN A 509 -39.79 21.14 23.14
C GLN A 509 -40.75 21.11 21.95
N LYS A 510 -40.31 20.59 20.80
CA LYS A 510 -41.17 20.41 19.62
C LYS A 510 -42.08 19.20 19.85
N SER A 511 -43.40 19.43 19.76
CA SER A 511 -44.49 18.44 19.91
C SER A 511 -44.47 17.27 18.91
N ILE A 512 -43.41 17.12 18.12
CA ILE A 512 -43.25 16.15 17.02
C ILE A 512 -42.78 14.79 17.55
N ASN A 513 -42.28 14.71 18.78
CA ASN A 513 -41.89 13.45 19.40
C ASN A 513 -42.95 13.05 20.42
N SER A 514 -43.66 11.96 20.15
CA SER A 514 -44.69 11.34 20.99
C SER A 514 -44.06 10.64 22.20
N LEU A 515 -43.29 11.41 22.97
CA LEU A 515 -42.61 10.96 24.16
C LEU A 515 -43.65 10.70 25.25
N SER A 516 -43.48 9.58 25.95
CA SER A 516 -44.18 9.34 27.20
C SER A 516 -43.60 10.23 28.30
N ASP A 517 -44.40 10.52 29.33
CA ASP A 517 -43.95 11.31 30.49
C ASP A 517 -42.68 10.72 31.15
N GLN A 518 -42.52 9.39 31.09
CA GLN A 518 -41.34 8.70 31.61
C GLN A 518 -40.10 8.89 30.74
N GLU A 519 -40.24 8.84 29.41
CA GLU A 519 -39.13 9.09 28.48
C GLU A 519 -38.70 10.57 28.52
N GLU A 520 -39.67 11.49 28.56
CA GLU A 520 -39.38 12.92 28.66
C GLU A 520 -38.62 13.24 29.97
N LYS A 521 -39.05 12.66 31.10
CA LYS A 521 -38.34 12.78 32.39
C LYS A 521 -36.94 12.16 32.33
N SER A 522 -36.80 11.00 31.71
CA SER A 522 -35.51 10.30 31.58
C SER A 522 -34.54 11.10 30.74
N ILE A 523 -34.94 11.60 29.57
CA ILE A 523 -34.09 12.41 28.69
C ILE A 523 -33.75 13.75 29.35
N LYS A 524 -34.70 14.43 30.00
CA LYS A 524 -34.41 15.65 30.78
C LYS A 524 -33.39 15.40 31.89
N SER A 525 -33.43 14.24 32.54
CA SER A 525 -32.46 13.86 33.57
C SER A 525 -31.06 13.62 33.00
N LEU A 526 -30.96 12.98 31.83
CA LEU A 526 -29.69 12.72 31.15
C LEU A 526 -29.03 14.03 30.68
N ILE A 527 -29.79 14.94 30.06
CA ILE A 527 -29.28 16.25 29.60
C ILE A 527 -28.80 17.12 30.77
N LYS A 528 -29.47 17.04 31.93
CA LYS A 528 -29.05 17.77 33.14
C LYS A 528 -27.74 17.26 33.73
N LYS A 529 -27.47 15.96 33.61
CA LYS A 529 -26.25 15.31 34.11
C LYS A 529 -25.09 15.33 33.11
N ASP A 530 -25.35 15.71 31.87
CA ASP A 530 -24.32 15.82 30.83
C ASP A 530 -23.32 16.97 31.14
N GLU A 531 -22.04 16.60 31.24
CA GLU A 531 -20.90 17.52 31.46
C GLU A 531 -19.92 17.52 30.28
N THR A 532 -20.29 16.96 29.12
CA THR A 532 -19.38 16.76 27.97
C THR A 532 -18.68 18.05 27.55
N THR A 533 -19.42 19.18 27.50
CA THR A 533 -18.87 20.50 27.17
C THR A 533 -17.83 20.98 28.18
N ASP A 534 -18.06 20.70 29.46
CA ASP A 534 -17.19 21.16 30.55
C ASP A 534 -15.91 20.32 30.62
N LYS A 535 -16.02 19.01 30.34
CA LYS A 535 -14.88 18.11 30.23
C LYS A 535 -14.01 18.44 29.01
N LEU A 536 -14.62 18.75 27.85
CA LEU A 536 -13.88 19.24 26.68
C LEU A 536 -13.19 20.59 26.94
N GLN A 537 -13.84 21.49 27.69
CA GLN A 537 -13.21 22.73 28.12
C GLN A 537 -12.00 22.50 29.04
N LYS A 538 -12.04 21.47 29.89
CA LYS A 538 -10.88 21.04 30.70
C LYS A 538 -9.77 20.47 29.82
N THR A 539 -10.10 19.65 28.81
CA THR A 539 -9.13 19.15 27.82
C THR A 539 -8.41 20.30 27.12
N ILE A 540 -9.12 21.31 26.62
CA ILE A 540 -8.55 22.51 25.99
C ILE A 540 -7.57 23.21 26.94
N LYS A 541 -7.98 23.48 28.18
CA LYS A 541 -7.13 24.12 29.19
C LYS A 541 -5.87 23.32 29.50
N ASN A 542 -5.99 21.99 29.56
CA ASN A 542 -4.85 21.11 29.85
C ASN A 542 -3.88 21.03 28.68
N LEU A 543 -4.37 21.05 27.43
CA LEU A 543 -3.56 21.15 26.22
C LEU A 543 -2.80 22.50 26.15
N GLN A 544 -3.49 23.61 26.46
CA GLN A 544 -2.87 24.95 26.56
C GLN A 544 -1.79 25.03 27.65
N GLN A 545 -1.96 24.29 28.75
CA GLN A 545 -1.00 24.21 29.85
C GLN A 545 0.08 23.13 29.64
N HIS A 546 0.11 22.46 28.48
CA HIS A 546 1.01 21.34 28.17
C HIS A 546 0.94 20.17 29.17
N LYS A 547 -0.19 19.98 29.85
CA LYS A 547 -0.44 18.88 30.80
C LYS A 547 -1.09 17.69 30.11
N ILE A 548 -0.27 16.88 29.43
CA ILE A 548 -0.75 15.78 28.57
C ILE A 548 -1.53 14.73 29.38
N LEU A 549 -1.05 14.31 30.54
CA LEU A 549 -1.73 13.32 31.39
C LEU A 549 -3.12 13.80 31.84
N ASP A 550 -3.23 15.07 32.23
CA ASP A 550 -4.52 15.66 32.62
C ASP A 550 -5.44 15.87 31.41
N ALA A 551 -4.88 16.14 30.23
CA ALA A 551 -5.63 16.21 28.98
C ALA A 551 -6.17 14.81 28.58
N GLN A 552 -5.38 13.75 28.74
CA GLN A 552 -5.78 12.35 28.51
C GLN A 552 -6.94 11.93 29.43
N GLN A 553 -6.88 12.27 30.72
CA GLN A 553 -7.97 11.99 31.66
C GLN A 553 -9.23 12.80 31.33
N SER A 554 -9.05 14.07 30.95
CA SER A 554 -10.18 14.95 30.62
C SER A 554 -10.90 14.55 29.34
N ILE A 555 -10.16 14.15 28.29
CA ILE A 555 -10.77 13.66 27.04
C ILE A 555 -11.42 12.28 27.21
N GLN A 556 -10.84 11.40 28.05
CA GLN A 556 -11.46 10.14 28.42
C GLN A 556 -12.80 10.37 29.16
N SER A 557 -12.82 11.29 30.13
CA SER A 557 -14.05 11.65 30.85
C SER A 557 -15.08 12.32 29.94
N ALA A 558 -14.64 13.14 28.96
CA ALA A 558 -15.54 13.72 27.96
C ALA A 558 -16.20 12.63 27.09
N LEU A 559 -15.43 11.61 26.67
CA LEU A 559 -15.94 10.47 25.91
C LEU A 559 -16.97 9.66 26.71
N GLU A 560 -16.67 9.34 27.97
CA GLU A 560 -17.58 8.61 28.86
C GLU A 560 -18.88 9.37 29.11
N HIS A 561 -18.83 10.68 29.38
CA HIS A 561 -20.04 11.48 29.55
C HIS A 561 -20.83 11.61 28.24
N SER A 562 -20.17 11.82 27.11
CA SER A 562 -20.85 11.94 25.81
C SER A 562 -21.62 10.66 25.45
N THR A 563 -21.03 9.50 25.74
CA THR A 563 -21.65 8.19 25.48
C THR A 563 -22.74 7.86 26.49
N ALA A 564 -22.51 8.12 27.78
CA ALA A 564 -23.48 7.84 28.84
C ALA A 564 -24.71 8.75 28.80
N TYR A 565 -24.59 10.00 28.34
CA TYR A 565 -25.68 10.97 28.41
C TYR A 565 -26.19 11.38 27.03
N LEU A 566 -25.34 11.92 26.14
CA LEU A 566 -25.79 12.43 24.84
C LEU A 566 -26.21 11.30 23.89
N ALA A 567 -25.43 10.22 23.79
CA ALA A 567 -25.78 9.08 22.94
C ALA A 567 -27.04 8.36 23.46
N ASN A 568 -27.14 8.14 24.77
CA ASN A 568 -28.34 7.52 25.38
C ASN A 568 -29.59 8.41 25.23
N ALA A 569 -29.48 9.73 25.35
CA ALA A 569 -30.59 10.64 25.10
C ALA A 569 -31.08 10.56 23.63
N LEU A 570 -30.16 10.49 22.67
CA LEU A 570 -30.48 10.31 21.25
C LEU A 570 -31.12 8.96 20.96
N GLN A 571 -30.63 7.90 21.62
CA GLN A 571 -31.19 6.55 21.49
C GLN A 571 -32.63 6.49 22.00
N LEU A 572 -32.91 7.10 23.16
CA LEU A 572 -34.27 7.17 23.72
C LEU A 572 -35.22 7.98 22.82
N LEU A 573 -34.75 9.10 22.25
CA LEU A 573 -35.53 9.86 21.27
C LEU A 573 -35.88 9.02 20.03
N GLN A 574 -34.93 8.22 19.55
CA GLN A 574 -35.14 7.35 18.39
C GLN A 574 -36.11 6.19 18.71
N GLN A 575 -35.98 5.55 19.88
CA GLN A 575 -36.89 4.49 20.32
C GLN A 575 -38.33 5.02 20.49
N ALA A 576 -38.49 6.20 21.09
CA ALA A 576 -39.79 6.83 21.24
C ALA A 576 -40.45 7.11 19.89
N ARG A 577 -39.66 7.51 18.89
CA ARG A 577 -40.13 7.73 17.52
C ARG A 577 -40.56 6.44 16.82
N GLN A 578 -39.77 5.37 16.89
CA GLN A 578 -40.14 4.07 16.33
C GLN A 578 -41.46 3.57 16.92
N ARG A 579 -41.61 3.70 18.25
CA ARG A 579 -42.87 3.36 18.92
C ARG A 579 -44.03 4.20 18.38
N ALA A 580 -43.83 5.51 18.20
CA ALA A 580 -44.86 6.40 17.67
C ALA A 580 -45.29 6.02 16.26
N ILE A 581 -44.35 5.63 15.38
CA ILE A 581 -44.63 5.15 14.03
C ILE A 581 -45.46 3.85 14.08
N MET A 582 -45.07 2.88 14.91
CA MET A 582 -45.82 1.63 15.06
C MET A 582 -47.24 1.84 15.62
N ASP A 583 -47.39 2.71 16.61
CA ASP A 583 -48.69 3.06 17.19
C ASP A 583 -49.57 3.81 16.18
N ALA A 584 -49.01 4.78 15.44
CA ALA A 584 -49.71 5.50 14.37
C ALA A 584 -50.20 4.54 13.27
N ARG A 585 -49.36 3.60 12.83
CA ARG A 585 -49.72 2.57 11.84
C ARG A 585 -50.88 1.70 12.34
N THR A 586 -50.79 1.23 13.58
CA THR A 586 -51.84 0.38 14.19
C THR A 586 -53.17 1.14 14.29
N LYS A 587 -53.13 2.42 14.68
CA LYS A 587 -54.32 3.27 14.78
C LYS A 587 -54.93 3.57 13.41
N LEU A 588 -54.12 3.81 12.38
CA LEU A 588 -54.59 4.02 11.00
C LEU A 588 -55.23 2.77 10.42
N GLN A 589 -54.61 1.61 10.57
CA GLN A 589 -55.17 0.33 10.12
C GLN A 589 -56.50 0.00 10.80
N LYS A 590 -56.61 0.22 12.12
CA LYS A 590 -57.87 0.05 12.85
C LYS A 590 -58.94 1.06 12.43
N SER A 591 -58.53 2.30 12.14
CA SER A 591 -59.43 3.32 11.62
C SER A 591 -59.97 2.96 10.24
N ASP A 592 -59.11 2.47 9.35
CA ASP A 592 -59.51 2.00 8.02
C ASP A 592 -60.47 0.80 8.10
N GLN A 593 -60.19 -0.16 8.99
CA GLN A 593 -61.08 -1.29 9.25
C GLN A 593 -62.48 -0.83 9.69
N TYR A 594 -62.57 0.14 10.62
CA TYR A 594 -63.85 0.69 11.04
C TYR A 594 -64.58 1.44 9.90
N LEU A 595 -63.85 2.06 8.96
CA LEU A 595 -64.44 2.70 7.79
C LEU A 595 -64.96 1.69 6.77
N GLU A 596 -64.24 0.58 6.53
CA GLU A 596 -64.72 -0.53 5.70
C GLU A 596 -66.02 -1.13 6.25
N GLU A 597 -66.10 -1.35 7.56
CA GLU A 597 -67.29 -1.89 8.22
C GLU A 597 -68.52 -1.00 7.97
N THR A 598 -68.35 0.33 7.84
CA THR A 598 -69.46 1.27 7.56
C THR A 598 -70.03 1.21 6.14
N LYS A 599 -69.36 0.51 5.21
CA LYS A 599 -69.85 0.29 3.84
C LYS A 599 -70.86 -0.86 3.74
N SER A 600 -70.84 -1.78 4.71
CA SER A 600 -71.81 -2.88 4.78
C SER A 600 -73.21 -2.39 5.18
N GLN A 601 -74.26 -3.17 4.87
CA GLN A 601 -75.64 -2.83 5.25
C GLN A 601 -75.84 -2.99 6.77
N LEU A 602 -75.33 -2.04 7.55
CA LEU A 602 -75.48 -1.98 9.01
C LEU A 602 -76.58 -1.01 9.44
N PRO A 603 -77.18 -1.23 10.63
CA PRO A 603 -78.04 -0.24 11.28
C PRO A 603 -77.32 1.10 11.47
N SER A 604 -78.05 2.22 11.30
CA SER A 604 -77.49 3.58 11.41
C SER A 604 -76.76 3.85 12.73
N GLN A 605 -77.20 3.24 13.84
CA GLN A 605 -76.53 3.34 15.14
C GLN A 605 -75.13 2.69 15.13
N LYS A 606 -74.96 1.53 14.48
CA LYS A 606 -73.65 0.88 14.36
C LYS A 606 -72.71 1.70 13.48
N ILE A 607 -73.21 2.25 12.36
CA ILE A 607 -72.43 3.13 11.48
C ILE A 607 -71.89 4.35 12.25
N LEU A 608 -72.72 5.02 13.05
CA LEU A 608 -72.27 6.16 13.87
C LEU A 608 -71.25 5.75 14.93
N SER A 609 -71.38 4.55 15.52
CA SER A 609 -70.40 4.04 16.49
C SER A 609 -69.04 3.73 15.87
N HIS A 610 -69.00 3.13 14.67
CA HIS A 610 -67.75 2.87 13.95
C HIS A 610 -67.06 4.16 13.50
N LEU A 611 -67.82 5.16 13.05
CA LEU A 611 -67.27 6.48 12.70
C LEU A 611 -66.75 7.25 13.92
N LEU A 612 -67.39 7.13 15.10
CA LEU A 612 -66.86 7.69 16.35
C LEU A 612 -65.56 7.02 16.78
N ASN A 613 -65.49 5.69 16.71
CA ASN A 613 -64.26 4.94 17.03
C ASN A 613 -63.11 5.32 16.09
N SER A 614 -63.37 5.43 14.78
CA SER A 614 -62.38 5.91 13.79
C SER A 614 -61.92 7.35 14.11
N LYS A 615 -62.86 8.24 14.47
CA LYS A 615 -62.56 9.64 14.83
C LYS A 615 -61.69 9.75 16.08
N ASP A 616 -61.94 8.93 17.08
CA ASP A 616 -61.15 8.92 18.30
C ASP A 616 -59.76 8.33 18.08
N LEU A 617 -59.63 7.32 17.21
CA LEU A 617 -58.33 6.78 16.83
C LEU A 617 -57.48 7.79 16.07
N LEU A 618 -58.04 8.44 15.04
CA LEU A 618 -57.32 9.42 14.21
C LEU A 618 -56.90 10.67 15.00
N LYS A 619 -57.67 11.09 16.00
CA LYS A 619 -57.31 12.19 16.91
C LYS A 619 -56.17 11.84 17.88
N LYS A 620 -56.03 10.57 18.24
CA LYS A 620 -55.00 10.08 19.17
C LYS A 620 -53.66 9.77 18.49
N ILE A 621 -53.56 9.97 17.18
CA ILE A 621 -52.30 9.82 16.45
C ILE A 621 -51.46 11.06 16.72
N ALA A 622 -50.24 10.84 17.19
CA ALA A 622 -49.29 11.92 17.42
C ALA A 622 -48.73 12.44 16.08
N PRO A 623 -48.38 13.74 16.02
CA PRO A 623 -47.81 14.30 14.81
C PRO A 623 -46.41 13.73 14.56
N LEU A 624 -46.11 13.40 13.29
CA LEU A 624 -44.81 12.86 12.84
C LEU A 624 -44.24 13.76 11.73
N GLY A 625 -44.01 13.21 10.54
CA GLY A 625 -43.58 13.97 9.35
C GLY A 625 -44.63 14.97 8.85
N LYS A 626 -44.18 16.00 8.11
CA LYS A 626 -45.07 17.03 7.56
C LYS A 626 -46.11 16.44 6.59
N GLU A 627 -45.68 15.57 5.68
CA GLU A 627 -46.56 14.88 4.72
C GLU A 627 -47.55 13.95 5.41
N PHE A 628 -47.07 13.20 6.41
CA PHE A 628 -47.93 12.38 7.26
C PHE A 628 -49.01 13.23 7.96
N ASN A 629 -48.62 14.37 8.54
CA ASN A 629 -49.54 15.26 9.26
C ASN A 629 -50.54 15.94 8.31
N GLU A 630 -50.12 16.30 7.09
CA GLU A 630 -51.00 16.82 6.04
C GLU A 630 -52.05 15.76 5.64
N ALA A 631 -51.63 14.52 5.35
CA ALA A 631 -52.54 13.41 5.04
C ALA A 631 -53.45 13.02 6.22
N LEU A 632 -52.94 13.07 7.46
CA LEU A 632 -53.72 12.83 8.67
C LEU A 632 -54.79 13.91 8.88
N ASN A 633 -54.46 15.17 8.61
CA ASN A 633 -55.42 16.27 8.68
C ASN A 633 -56.50 16.14 7.60
N GLU A 634 -56.13 15.80 6.36
CA GLU A 634 -57.08 15.48 5.28
C GLU A 634 -58.02 14.36 5.70
N ALA A 635 -57.49 13.26 6.26
CA ALA A 635 -58.30 12.15 6.76
C ALA A 635 -59.25 12.59 7.89
N GLN A 636 -58.79 13.43 8.83
CA GLN A 636 -59.64 13.96 9.90
C GLN A 636 -60.75 14.89 9.39
N GLU A 637 -60.50 15.68 8.36
CA GLU A 637 -61.50 16.58 7.75
C GLU A 637 -62.56 15.80 6.97
N HIS A 638 -62.15 14.88 6.09
CA HIS A 638 -63.07 14.01 5.36
C HIS A 638 -63.89 13.10 6.29
N LEU A 639 -63.30 12.64 7.40
CA LEU A 639 -64.04 11.88 8.41
C LEU A 639 -65.08 12.74 9.14
N LYS A 640 -64.78 14.00 9.46
CA LYS A 640 -65.77 14.93 10.03
C LYS A 640 -66.94 15.13 9.07
N SER A 641 -66.67 15.30 7.77
CA SER A 641 -67.68 15.39 6.72
C SER A 641 -68.53 14.12 6.65
N THR A 642 -67.87 12.95 6.62
CA THR A 642 -68.51 11.62 6.64
C THR A 642 -69.44 11.44 7.85
N PHE A 643 -69.01 11.88 9.04
CA PHE A 643 -69.81 11.81 10.27
C PHE A 643 -71.06 12.69 10.21
N VAL A 644 -70.95 13.92 9.71
CA VAL A 644 -72.09 14.83 9.53
C VAL A 644 -73.08 14.28 8.50
N LEU A 645 -72.58 13.76 7.37
CA LEU A 645 -73.42 13.16 6.32
C LEU A 645 -74.13 11.88 6.78
N ALA A 646 -73.49 11.10 7.67
CA ALA A 646 -74.10 9.93 8.31
C ALA A 646 -75.26 10.32 9.24
N GLN A 647 -75.12 11.42 9.99
CA GLN A 647 -76.22 11.98 10.82
C GLN A 647 -77.38 12.50 9.97
N GLN A 648 -77.08 13.12 8.83
CA GLN A 648 -78.08 13.61 7.86
C GLN A 648 -78.70 12.51 6.98
N ARG A 649 -78.31 11.24 7.15
CA ARG A 649 -78.79 10.07 6.37
C ARG A 649 -78.57 10.18 4.85
N LYS A 650 -77.58 10.96 4.41
CA LYS A 650 -77.22 11.10 2.99
C LYS A 650 -76.25 10.01 2.54
N ASN A 651 -76.77 8.81 2.26
CA ASN A 651 -75.95 7.61 2.04
C ASN A 651 -74.97 7.70 0.86
N PHE A 652 -75.36 8.31 -0.26
CA PHE A 652 -74.49 8.42 -1.44
C PHE A 652 -73.29 9.36 -1.21
N GLU A 653 -73.55 10.56 -0.69
CA GLU A 653 -72.52 11.54 -0.33
C GLU A 653 -71.61 11.01 0.79
N ARG A 654 -72.18 10.32 1.79
CA ARG A 654 -71.43 9.66 2.87
C ARG A 654 -70.43 8.64 2.31
N LEU A 655 -70.87 7.74 1.42
CA LEU A 655 -70.00 6.71 0.84
C LEU A 655 -68.85 7.30 0.02
N ARG A 656 -69.11 8.43 -0.68
CA ARG A 656 -68.06 9.17 -1.38
C ARG A 656 -67.02 9.74 -0.41
N GLU A 657 -67.46 10.43 0.65
CA GLU A 657 -66.55 11.00 1.65
C GLU A 657 -65.83 9.92 2.48
N THR A 658 -66.46 8.76 2.70
CA THR A 658 -65.80 7.60 3.33
C THR A 658 -64.64 7.12 2.47
N ARG A 659 -64.81 7.04 1.14
CA ARG A 659 -63.71 6.70 0.22
C ARG A 659 -62.59 7.75 0.25
N MET A 660 -62.92 9.03 0.22
CA MET A 660 -61.93 10.11 0.35
C MET A 660 -61.15 10.03 1.67
N THR A 661 -61.84 9.68 2.76
CA THR A 661 -61.21 9.45 4.07
C THR A 661 -60.23 8.28 4.02
N GLN A 662 -60.59 7.17 3.37
CA GLN A 662 -59.72 6.00 3.24
C GLN A 662 -58.53 6.26 2.32
N GLU A 663 -58.71 6.98 1.20
CA GLU A 663 -57.61 7.40 0.34
C GLU A 663 -56.61 8.29 1.10
N ALA A 664 -57.09 9.18 1.97
CA ALA A 664 -56.22 9.98 2.84
C ALA A 664 -55.50 9.14 3.91
N ILE A 665 -56.16 8.11 4.47
CA ILE A 665 -55.53 7.15 5.40
C ILE A 665 -54.47 6.31 4.68
N GLU A 666 -54.71 5.86 3.45
CA GLU A 666 -53.75 5.12 2.64
C GLU A 666 -52.52 5.97 2.31
N LYS A 667 -52.71 7.24 1.94
CA LYS A 667 -51.60 8.21 1.79
C LYS A 667 -50.80 8.37 3.08
N ALA A 668 -51.46 8.45 4.23
CA ALA A 668 -50.80 8.53 5.53
C ALA A 668 -50.01 7.24 5.86
N LEU A 669 -50.54 6.07 5.52
CA LEU A 669 -49.86 4.78 5.70
C LEU A 669 -48.63 4.63 4.80
N LEU A 670 -48.72 5.06 3.53
CA LEU A 670 -47.58 5.08 2.61
C LEU A 670 -46.48 6.03 3.08
N SER A 671 -46.85 7.23 3.57
CA SER A 671 -45.89 8.18 4.16
C SER A 671 -45.21 7.61 5.41
N LEU A 672 -45.93 6.87 6.26
CA LEU A 672 -45.34 6.17 7.40
C LEU A 672 -44.39 5.05 6.97
N GLN A 673 -44.73 4.30 5.92
CA GLN A 673 -43.87 3.24 5.41
C GLN A 673 -42.53 3.78 4.91
N ASP A 674 -42.56 4.89 4.16
CA ASP A 674 -41.34 5.58 3.72
C ASP A 674 -40.51 6.10 4.92
N GLU A 675 -41.18 6.57 5.98
CA GLU A 675 -40.51 7.02 7.22
C GLU A 675 -39.89 5.84 8.00
N GLU A 676 -40.56 4.68 8.04
CA GLU A 676 -40.09 3.44 8.68
C GLU A 676 -38.89 2.82 7.94
N GLU A 677 -38.94 2.75 6.61
CA GLU A 677 -37.84 2.25 5.78
C GLU A 677 -36.60 3.13 5.92
N ASN A 678 -36.78 4.44 5.95
CA ASN A 678 -35.70 5.39 6.17
C ASN A 678 -35.10 5.27 7.58
N GLU A 679 -35.91 5.11 8.62
CA GLU A 679 -35.40 4.94 9.98
C GLU A 679 -34.60 3.63 10.13
N LYS A 680 -35.02 2.56 9.45
CA LYS A 680 -34.25 1.31 9.34
C LYS A 680 -32.93 1.52 8.60
N GLU A 681 -32.93 2.28 7.49
CA GLU A 681 -31.72 2.57 6.72
C GLU A 681 -30.72 3.42 7.53
N MET A 682 -31.21 4.42 8.26
CA MET A 682 -30.44 5.27 9.17
C MET A 682 -29.86 4.49 10.35
N GLN A 683 -30.63 3.57 10.93
CA GLN A 683 -30.16 2.69 11.99
C GLN A 683 -29.05 1.76 11.48
N LYS A 684 -29.24 1.15 10.30
CA LYS A 684 -28.20 0.34 9.65
C LYS A 684 -26.93 1.13 9.37
N GLU A 685 -27.04 2.39 8.97
CA GLU A 685 -25.89 3.26 8.76
C GLU A 685 -25.16 3.60 10.07
N ARG A 686 -25.90 3.92 11.14
CA ARG A 686 -25.36 4.13 12.48
C ARG A 686 -24.62 2.91 12.99
N ASP A 687 -25.23 1.73 12.88
CA ASP A 687 -24.65 0.48 13.33
C ASP A 687 -23.40 0.14 12.50
N ALA A 688 -23.45 0.32 11.18
CA ALA A 688 -22.31 0.14 10.30
C ALA A 688 -21.16 1.10 10.61
N ARG A 689 -21.42 2.39 10.84
CA ARG A 689 -20.39 3.39 11.18
C ARG A 689 -19.80 3.16 12.57
N THR A 690 -20.62 2.81 13.56
CA THR A 690 -20.17 2.48 14.91
C THR A 690 -19.30 1.23 14.90
N TYR A 691 -19.71 0.20 14.15
CA TYR A 691 -18.95 -1.04 14.02
C TYR A 691 -17.64 -0.84 13.24
N ARG A 692 -17.67 -0.06 12.15
CA ARG A 692 -16.46 0.35 11.40
C ARG A 692 -15.49 1.12 12.29
N SER A 693 -15.98 2.14 13.00
CA SER A 693 -15.17 2.91 13.94
C SER A 693 -14.57 2.01 15.02
N ALA A 694 -15.38 1.14 15.65
CA ALA A 694 -14.88 0.17 16.64
C ALA A 694 -13.80 -0.76 16.07
N MET A 695 -13.97 -1.26 14.85
CA MET A 695 -13.00 -2.13 14.18
C MET A 695 -11.71 -1.38 13.80
N ASP A 696 -11.83 -0.16 13.28
CA ASP A 696 -10.69 0.68 12.93
C ASP A 696 -9.87 1.05 14.18
N ILE A 697 -10.53 1.24 15.32
CA ILE A 697 -9.89 1.49 16.63
C ILE A 697 -9.12 0.26 17.13
N LEU A 698 -9.73 -0.92 17.07
CA LEU A 698 -9.09 -2.17 17.51
C LEU A 698 -7.91 -2.53 16.62
N ALA A 699 -8.01 -2.27 15.32
CA ALA A 699 -6.90 -2.41 14.37
C ALA A 699 -5.75 -1.44 14.68
N ALA A 700 -6.05 -0.16 14.94
CA ALA A 700 -5.06 0.85 15.29
C ALA A 700 -4.35 0.56 16.63
N GLN A 701 -5.01 -0.15 17.55
CA GLN A 701 -4.43 -0.57 18.83
C GLN A 701 -3.55 -1.82 18.73
N GLY A 702 -3.43 -2.46 17.55
CA GLY A 702 -2.64 -3.68 17.36
C GLY A 702 -3.15 -4.90 18.15
N THR A 703 -4.36 -4.84 18.71
CA THR A 703 -4.95 -5.87 19.58
C THR A 703 -5.93 -6.76 18.81
N LEU A 704 -5.50 -7.26 17.66
CA LEU A 704 -6.30 -8.13 16.81
C LEU A 704 -5.99 -9.62 17.11
N ASP A 705 -6.66 -10.22 18.10
CA ASP A 705 -6.61 -11.66 18.46
C ASP A 705 -7.51 -12.61 17.63
N ALA A 706 -7.35 -13.93 17.66
CA ALA A 706 -8.19 -14.85 16.85
C ALA A 706 -9.73 -14.72 17.09
N SER A 707 -10.16 -14.08 18.19
CA SER A 707 -11.57 -13.83 18.51
C SER A 707 -12.24 -12.81 17.58
N TRP A 708 -11.52 -11.81 17.03
CA TRP A 708 -12.13 -10.81 16.14
C TRP A 708 -12.49 -11.37 14.78
N ARG A 709 -11.67 -12.29 14.25
CA ARG A 709 -11.94 -12.95 12.96
C ARG A 709 -13.29 -13.67 13.02
N LYS A 710 -13.55 -14.32 14.15
CA LYS A 710 -14.84 -14.96 14.45
C LYS A 710 -15.98 -13.93 14.54
N LYS A 711 -15.79 -12.81 15.25
CA LYS A 711 -16.80 -11.73 15.34
C LYS A 711 -17.13 -11.10 13.98
N ILE A 712 -16.14 -10.86 13.12
CA ILE A 712 -16.37 -10.35 11.75
C ILE A 712 -17.17 -11.36 10.93
N LEU A 713 -16.82 -12.65 10.99
CA LEU A 713 -17.56 -13.70 10.28
C LEU A 713 -19.00 -13.87 10.81
N GLU A 714 -19.19 -13.78 12.13
CA GLU A 714 -20.51 -13.79 12.77
C GLU A 714 -21.35 -12.58 12.34
N GLU A 715 -20.78 -11.39 12.27
CA GLU A 715 -21.51 -10.20 11.82
C GLU A 715 -21.82 -10.25 10.31
N ILE A 716 -20.90 -10.75 9.46
CA ILE A 716 -21.19 -11.02 8.04
C ILE A 716 -22.34 -12.03 7.92
N SER A 717 -22.31 -13.12 8.70
CA SER A 717 -23.36 -14.14 8.69
C SER A 717 -24.70 -13.56 9.12
N LYS A 718 -24.71 -12.75 10.18
CA LYS A 718 -25.89 -12.02 10.66
C LYS A 718 -26.44 -11.06 9.61
N LEU A 719 -25.60 -10.25 8.95
CA LEU A 719 -26.02 -9.35 7.88
C LEU A 719 -26.60 -10.11 6.68
N LYS A 720 -25.97 -11.22 6.27
CA LYS A 720 -26.49 -12.10 5.21
C LYS A 720 -27.84 -12.73 5.60
N SER A 721 -28.00 -13.13 6.87
CA SER A 721 -29.27 -13.67 7.38
C SER A 721 -30.41 -12.64 7.44
N GLN A 722 -30.06 -11.35 7.58
CA GLN A 722 -31.00 -10.23 7.50
C GLN A 722 -31.34 -9.81 6.06
N GLY A 723 -30.87 -10.57 5.07
CA GLY A 723 -31.14 -10.35 3.65
C GLY A 723 -30.18 -9.38 2.96
N GLU A 724 -29.04 -9.01 3.58
CA GLU A 724 -28.03 -8.22 2.86
C GLU A 724 -27.29 -9.07 1.83
N THR A 725 -27.15 -8.54 0.61
CA THR A 725 -26.38 -9.17 -0.46
C THR A 725 -24.88 -9.04 -0.21
N ALA A 726 -24.08 -9.94 -0.78
CA ALA A 726 -22.61 -9.88 -0.69
C ALA A 726 -22.01 -8.57 -1.24
N GLU A 727 -22.76 -7.83 -2.06
CA GLU A 727 -22.36 -6.53 -2.57
C GLU A 727 -22.58 -5.38 -1.57
N SER A 728 -23.19 -5.66 -0.42
CA SER A 728 -23.38 -4.68 0.64
C SER A 728 -22.03 -4.02 1.00
N PRO A 729 -21.94 -2.68 1.03
CA PRO A 729 -20.73 -1.96 1.42
C PRO A 729 -20.22 -2.33 2.81
N MET A 730 -21.10 -2.82 3.70
CA MET A 730 -20.70 -3.29 5.03
C MET A 730 -20.07 -4.68 4.94
N ILE A 731 -20.69 -5.61 4.21
CA ILE A 731 -20.13 -6.95 3.97
C ILE A 731 -18.78 -6.84 3.24
N ARG A 732 -18.67 -6.01 2.20
CA ARG A 732 -17.39 -5.78 1.49
C ARG A 732 -16.32 -5.17 2.38
N TYR A 733 -16.68 -4.23 3.27
CA TYR A 733 -15.74 -3.69 4.25
C TYR A 733 -15.27 -4.76 5.23
N LEU A 734 -16.18 -5.56 5.78
CA LEU A 734 -15.87 -6.65 6.71
C LEU A 734 -15.02 -7.74 6.05
N GLU A 735 -15.36 -8.12 4.81
CA GLU A 735 -14.58 -9.06 3.99
C GLU A 735 -13.20 -8.48 3.64
N SER A 736 -13.08 -7.17 3.42
CA SER A 736 -11.80 -6.49 3.19
C SER A 736 -10.93 -6.41 4.44
N ARG A 737 -11.50 -6.33 5.65
CA ARG A 737 -10.75 -6.36 6.92
C ARG A 737 -10.39 -7.79 7.35
N LEU A 738 -11.14 -8.78 6.86
CA LEU A 738 -10.85 -10.20 7.03
C LEU A 738 -9.66 -10.67 6.20
N ARG A 739 -9.43 -10.02 5.05
CA ARG A 739 -8.28 -10.22 4.17
C ARG A 739 -7.10 -9.40 4.70
#